data_AF-A0AAR2L658-F1
#
_entry.id   AF-A0AAR2L658-F1
#
_cell.length_a   1.000
_cell.length_b   1.000
_cell.length_c   1.000
_cell.angle_alpha   90.00
_cell.angle_beta   90.00
_cell.angle_gamma   90.00
#
_symmetry.space_group_name_H-M   'P 1'
#
loop_
_entity.id
_entity.type
_entity.pdbx_description
1 polymer ?
#
loop_
_entity_poly.entity_id
_entity_poly.type
_entity_poly.pdbx_seq_one_letter_code
_entity_poly.pdbx_strand_id
1 'polypeptide(L)'
;MAKGFYISKTVGVVGIVVGAAAVATIIALSVVYSQEKAKNNEVKPTEGTTTTTTTTTAAPTTAPSNEPWDSYRLPDTLLPDTYDVTLWPRLKPDNRGIYIFTGNSSVVFRCVKETDLILIHSNKLNLTAAPTLTALGSTPAPTIKTHWMQVTTQYLVIQLNDKLKVGESYELFTKFLGELADDLGGFYRSVYTENGQEKMLATTQMQPTDARKAFPCFDEPAMKAYFNITLLHDPETTALSNDGTTLKKTTFEQTRKMSTYLLAFIVSEFESINAIADDVMIRVFARKDAIAAGQGEYALNITGPMLKFFEEYYNSSYPLPKSDQIALPDFNAGAMENWGLITYRETALLYDPAVSSNGNKERIATIISHELAHMWFGNLVTIRWWNDLWLNEGFASYVEYLGADSAEPTWNIKDLIVLADVHRVFAIDALASSHPLSSKEEDVVRPEQISEVFDAISYSKGASVLRMLSDFLTEPVFVRGLSSYLNHFQFSNTVYTDLWDHLQIAVDQTSTDLPMSISAIMDRWVLQMGFPVVTINTATGHLSQEHFLLDPESNVTTPSQFNYEWIVPIRWMKNTGEQPLYWLQAKQVDDPAFRVTGNDWIVANLNVLGYYRVNYDMDNWERLLSTIPLLNRVQLIDDAFNLARAKIIPTTLALRTTQYLSTEREYMPWKSALDNLDYYYLMFDRSEVYGYLQQVEPLFDHFKKLTGNWTDVPEGHYDQIQPNLRATVYCTAIAAGGAKEWDFAWGMFQNATIAIEADKLRAALTCTTIPWLLNRYLEFTLDPNLIRRQDATNTIISIASNVVGQPLAWDFIRANWAYIFTQYGGGSFSFSNLINGITKRFSTEFELKQLEQFRDDNSEVGFGSGTLAIQQSIERTNANMKWLAQNKAAVMEWLKGAITP
;
A
#
# COMPACT_ATOMS: atom_id res chain seq x y z
N MET A 1 40.31 -9.08 46.13
CA MET A 1 40.00 -10.38 46.76
C MET A 1 38.69 -10.90 46.17
N ALA A 2 38.75 -11.88 45.26
CA ALA A 2 37.56 -12.44 44.62
C ALA A 2 36.86 -13.42 45.57
N LYS A 3 35.56 -13.22 45.82
CA LYS A 3 34.71 -14.17 46.56
C LYS A 3 34.19 -15.20 45.57
N GLY A 4 34.74 -16.42 45.62
CA GLY A 4 34.25 -17.55 44.82
C GLY A 4 32.92 -18.09 45.34
N PHE A 5 32.01 -18.44 44.43
CA PHE A 5 30.77 -19.15 44.71
C PHE A 5 31.08 -20.63 45.00
N TYR A 6 30.77 -21.11 46.21
CA TYR A 6 30.87 -22.52 46.57
C TYR A 6 29.48 -23.17 46.50
N ILE A 7 29.25 -23.99 45.48
CA ILE A 7 28.07 -24.86 45.41
C ILE A 7 28.36 -26.10 46.27
N SER A 8 27.47 -26.42 47.21
CA SER A 8 27.65 -27.63 48.04
C SER A 8 27.56 -28.88 47.16
N LYS A 9 28.33 -29.92 47.50
CA LYS A 9 28.32 -31.20 46.75
C LYS A 9 26.90 -31.75 46.57
N THR A 10 26.02 -31.52 47.55
CA THR A 10 24.62 -31.94 47.50
C THR A 10 23.83 -31.18 46.43
N VAL A 11 24.00 -29.86 46.30
CA VAL A 11 23.32 -29.05 45.27
C VAL A 11 23.85 -29.36 43.88
N GLY A 12 25.16 -29.60 43.73
CA GLY A 12 25.75 -30.05 42.46
C GLY A 12 25.21 -31.41 42.01
N VAL A 13 25.07 -32.37 42.93
CA VAL A 13 24.50 -33.69 42.63
C VAL A 13 23.01 -33.59 42.28
N VAL A 14 22.23 -32.78 43.00
CA VAL A 14 20.81 -32.56 42.68
C VAL A 14 20.65 -31.88 41.31
N GLY A 15 21.50 -30.90 40.98
CA GLY A 15 21.48 -30.24 39.66
C GLY A 15 21.80 -31.21 38.51
N ILE A 16 22.75 -32.12 38.70
CA ILE A 16 23.06 -33.17 37.71
C ILE A 16 21.90 -34.15 37.56
N VAL A 17 21.26 -34.56 38.66
CA VAL A 17 20.12 -35.48 38.63
C VAL A 17 18.91 -34.85 37.95
N VAL A 18 18.61 -33.57 38.23
CA VAL A 18 17.53 -32.82 37.59
C VAL A 18 17.83 -32.59 36.11
N GLY A 19 19.08 -32.25 35.75
CA GLY A 19 19.51 -32.12 34.36
C GLY A 19 19.40 -33.43 33.59
N ALA A 20 19.82 -34.55 34.18
CA ALA A 20 19.69 -35.87 33.59
C ALA A 20 18.21 -36.30 33.43
N ALA A 21 17.36 -35.99 34.41
CA ALA A 21 15.92 -36.24 34.31
C ALA A 21 15.25 -35.40 33.22
N ALA A 22 15.63 -34.12 33.07
CA ALA A 22 15.13 -33.26 32.01
C ALA A 22 15.53 -33.77 30.61
N VAL A 23 16.80 -34.15 30.44
CA VAL A 23 17.28 -34.74 29.17
C VAL A 23 16.59 -36.08 28.87
N ALA A 24 16.42 -36.94 29.88
CA ALA A 24 15.69 -38.20 29.71
C ALA A 24 14.21 -37.97 29.33
N THR A 25 13.58 -36.93 29.87
CA THR A 25 12.20 -36.55 29.54
C THR A 25 12.10 -36.01 28.11
N ILE A 26 13.04 -35.17 27.67
CA ILE A 26 13.09 -34.65 26.30
C ILE A 26 13.30 -35.78 25.29
N ILE A 27 14.17 -36.75 25.61
CA ILE A 27 14.39 -37.93 24.76
C ILE A 27 13.13 -38.79 24.73
N ALA A 28 12.48 -39.03 25.88
CA ALA A 28 11.24 -39.80 25.93
C ALA A 28 10.12 -39.13 25.14
N LEU A 29 9.94 -37.81 25.26
CA LEU A 29 8.96 -37.04 24.48
C LEU A 29 9.27 -37.05 22.99
N SER A 30 10.55 -36.92 22.61
CA SER A 30 10.99 -37.03 21.20
C SER A 30 10.73 -38.42 20.62
N VAL A 31 10.93 -39.48 21.41
CA VAL A 31 10.63 -40.86 21.00
C VAL A 31 9.13 -41.09 20.88
N VAL A 32 8.33 -40.61 21.83
CA VAL A 32 6.85 -40.68 21.78
C VAL A 32 6.32 -39.92 20.58
N TYR A 33 6.84 -38.71 20.30
CA TYR A 33 6.49 -37.92 19.13
C TYR A 33 6.85 -38.65 17.83
N SER A 34 8.05 -39.24 17.76
CA SER A 34 8.46 -40.06 16.60
C SER A 34 7.61 -41.33 16.43
N GLN A 35 7.18 -41.96 17.53
CA GLN A 35 6.33 -43.14 17.51
C GLN A 35 4.89 -42.81 17.11
N GLU A 36 4.34 -41.68 17.56
CA GLU A 36 3.01 -41.25 17.12
C GLU A 36 3.00 -40.71 15.68
N LYS A 37 4.09 -40.08 15.24
CA LYS A 37 4.29 -39.78 13.81
C LYS A 37 4.36 -41.06 12.96
N ALA A 38 4.96 -42.14 13.48
CA ALA A 38 5.03 -43.43 12.80
C ALA A 38 3.68 -44.17 12.79
N LYS A 39 2.89 -44.09 13.87
CA LYS A 39 1.52 -44.66 13.93
C LYS A 39 0.54 -43.94 13.01
N ASN A 40 0.64 -42.61 12.89
CA ASN A 40 -0.21 -41.86 11.95
C ASN A 40 0.13 -42.16 10.47
N ASN A 41 1.26 -42.82 10.19
CA ASN A 41 1.66 -43.25 8.85
C ASN A 41 1.35 -44.74 8.56
N GLU A 42 0.79 -45.51 9.50
CA GLU A 42 0.35 -46.89 9.26
C GLU A 42 -1.18 -47.03 9.35
N VAL A 43 -1.86 -46.84 8.22
CA VAL A 43 -3.19 -47.45 8.00
C VAL A 43 -3.01 -48.65 7.08
N LYS A 44 -3.26 -49.86 7.61
CA LYS A 44 -3.29 -51.12 6.85
C LYS A 44 -4.73 -51.48 6.40
N PRO A 45 -4.87 -52.31 5.35
CA PRO A 45 -5.99 -52.33 4.41
C PRO A 45 -7.08 -53.35 4.76
N THR A 46 -8.30 -53.20 4.24
CA THR A 46 -9.28 -54.30 4.20
C THR A 46 -9.92 -54.48 2.82
N GLU A 47 -9.64 -55.67 2.27
CA GLU A 47 -10.29 -56.51 1.25
C GLU A 47 -10.63 -55.95 -0.15
N GLY A 48 -9.96 -56.54 -1.14
CA GLY A 48 -10.01 -56.16 -2.55
C GLY A 48 -10.79 -57.10 -3.46
N THR A 49 -10.93 -56.68 -4.72
CA THR A 49 -11.05 -57.59 -5.86
C THR A 49 -10.27 -57.00 -7.05
N THR A 50 -9.57 -57.90 -7.71
CA THR A 50 -8.38 -57.76 -8.54
C THR A 50 -8.61 -57.05 -9.88
N THR A 51 -7.78 -56.04 -10.19
CA THR A 51 -7.40 -55.71 -11.57
C THR A 51 -5.93 -55.34 -11.64
N THR A 52 -5.24 -55.96 -12.59
CA THR A 52 -3.81 -55.98 -12.92
C THR A 52 -3.09 -54.63 -12.85
N THR A 53 -1.94 -54.61 -12.17
CA THR A 53 -1.07 -53.45 -11.96
C THR A 53 -0.35 -53.05 -13.26
N THR A 54 -0.77 -51.92 -13.84
CA THR A 54 0.10 -51.09 -14.69
C THR A 54 0.80 -50.09 -13.79
N THR A 55 2.12 -50.01 -13.91
CA THR A 55 2.99 -49.04 -13.25
C THR A 55 2.52 -47.61 -13.58
N THR A 56 1.86 -46.92 -12.65
CA THR A 56 1.61 -45.48 -12.78
C THR A 56 2.88 -44.75 -12.37
N THR A 57 3.72 -44.49 -13.36
CA THR A 57 4.59 -43.32 -13.42
C THR A 57 3.80 -42.10 -12.90
N ALA A 58 4.46 -41.23 -12.14
CA ALA A 58 3.96 -39.88 -11.90
C ALA A 58 3.40 -39.34 -13.22
N ALA A 59 2.16 -38.84 -13.20
CA ALA A 59 1.62 -38.17 -14.37
C ALA A 59 2.67 -37.15 -14.81
N PRO A 60 3.11 -37.17 -16.07
CA PRO A 60 3.92 -36.07 -16.57
C PRO A 60 3.11 -34.81 -16.27
N THR A 61 3.76 -33.80 -15.69
CA THR A 61 3.28 -32.42 -15.83
C THR A 61 2.98 -32.29 -17.32
N THR A 62 1.70 -32.26 -17.69
CA THR A 62 1.30 -32.04 -19.07
C THR A 62 2.09 -30.82 -19.52
N ALA A 63 2.79 -30.92 -20.64
CA ALA A 63 3.40 -29.76 -21.26
C ALA A 63 2.37 -28.62 -21.24
N PRO A 64 2.75 -27.37 -20.88
CA PRO A 64 1.79 -26.28 -20.83
C PRO A 64 1.03 -26.28 -22.15
N SER A 65 -0.28 -26.47 -22.04
CA SER A 65 -1.17 -26.48 -23.18
C SER A 65 -1.10 -25.06 -23.78
N ASN A 66 -0.84 -24.96 -25.07
CA ASN A 66 -0.78 -23.67 -25.78
C ASN A 66 -2.17 -23.21 -26.22
N GLU A 67 -3.21 -23.69 -25.54
CA GLU A 67 -4.58 -23.33 -25.83
C GLU A 67 -4.86 -21.90 -25.31
N PRO A 68 -5.75 -21.14 -25.97
CA PRO A 68 -5.98 -19.74 -25.59
C PRO A 68 -6.41 -19.53 -24.14
N TRP A 69 -7.11 -20.50 -23.53
CA TRP A 69 -7.55 -20.42 -22.13
C TRP A 69 -6.42 -20.64 -21.10
N ASP A 70 -5.23 -21.07 -21.51
CA ASP A 70 -4.06 -21.19 -20.64
C ASP A 70 -3.24 -19.89 -20.58
N SER A 71 -3.60 -18.88 -21.39
CA SER A 71 -3.05 -17.52 -21.33
C SER A 71 -3.86 -16.62 -20.39
N TYR A 72 -3.19 -15.88 -19.51
CA TYR A 72 -3.83 -14.98 -18.55
C TYR A 72 -4.46 -13.72 -19.17
N ARG A 73 -4.06 -13.35 -20.39
CA ARG A 73 -4.64 -12.21 -21.12
C ARG A 73 -5.78 -12.67 -22.01
N LEU A 74 -6.89 -11.93 -21.98
CA LEU A 74 -8.02 -12.15 -22.87
C LEU A 74 -7.61 -11.89 -24.33
N PRO A 75 -8.09 -12.71 -25.29
CA PRO A 75 -7.89 -12.43 -26.70
C PRO A 75 -8.62 -11.14 -27.12
N ASP A 76 -8.04 -10.39 -28.07
CA ASP A 76 -8.64 -9.20 -28.67
C ASP A 76 -9.73 -9.50 -29.72
N THR A 77 -10.30 -10.70 -29.66
CA THR A 77 -11.29 -11.19 -30.63
C THR A 77 -12.69 -10.65 -30.36
N LEU A 78 -13.02 -10.37 -29.09
CA LEU A 78 -14.33 -9.92 -28.62
C LEU A 78 -14.15 -8.66 -27.78
N LEU A 79 -15.05 -7.69 -27.96
CA LEU A 79 -15.06 -6.46 -27.16
C LEU A 79 -16.43 -6.26 -26.52
N PRO A 80 -16.53 -6.08 -25.19
CA PRO A 80 -17.79 -5.79 -24.53
C PRO A 80 -18.31 -4.40 -24.92
N ASP A 81 -19.63 -4.25 -24.87
CA ASP A 81 -20.32 -2.99 -25.13
C ASP A 81 -21.16 -2.58 -23.91
N THR A 82 -22.11 -3.43 -23.52
CA THR A 82 -23.06 -3.14 -22.43
C THR A 82 -23.30 -4.39 -21.57
N TYR A 83 -23.41 -4.19 -20.26
CA TYR A 83 -23.77 -5.22 -19.29
C TYR A 83 -25.08 -4.87 -18.59
N ASP A 84 -25.97 -5.86 -18.47
CA ASP A 84 -27.13 -5.83 -17.57
C ASP A 84 -26.89 -6.83 -16.45
N VAL A 85 -26.70 -6.34 -15.23
CA VAL A 85 -26.35 -7.16 -14.06
C VAL A 85 -27.41 -7.02 -12.99
N THR A 86 -28.03 -8.13 -12.60
CA THR A 86 -28.96 -8.17 -11.45
C THR A 86 -28.36 -9.04 -10.35
N LEU A 87 -28.25 -8.49 -9.14
CA LEU A 87 -27.69 -9.19 -7.97
C LEU A 87 -28.66 -9.17 -6.79
N TRP A 88 -28.66 -10.25 -6.03
CA TRP A 88 -29.42 -10.38 -4.79
C TRP A 88 -28.52 -10.93 -3.68
N PRO A 89 -27.91 -10.07 -2.84
CA PRO A 89 -27.22 -10.50 -1.63
C PRO A 89 -28.23 -10.91 -0.55
N ARG A 90 -27.94 -12.01 0.15
CA ARG A 90 -28.66 -12.38 1.38
C ARG A 90 -27.81 -11.99 2.58
N LEU A 91 -28.27 -11.00 3.34
CA LEU A 91 -27.64 -10.57 4.60
C LEU A 91 -28.00 -11.47 5.79
N LYS A 92 -28.55 -12.66 5.50
CA LYS A 92 -28.81 -13.73 6.46
C LYS A 92 -28.19 -15.01 5.89
N PRO A 93 -27.56 -15.84 6.74
CA PRO A 93 -26.96 -17.06 6.27
C PRO A 93 -28.04 -18.06 5.82
N ASP A 94 -27.67 -18.96 4.93
CA ASP A 94 -28.51 -20.12 4.59
C ASP A 94 -28.52 -21.15 5.74
N ASN A 95 -29.24 -22.27 5.54
CA ASN A 95 -29.34 -23.34 6.54
C ASN A 95 -28.00 -24.01 6.89
N ARG A 96 -26.92 -23.71 6.16
CA ARG A 96 -25.55 -24.22 6.40
C ARG A 96 -24.67 -23.19 7.09
N GLY A 97 -25.19 -22.00 7.40
CA GLY A 97 -24.41 -20.90 7.96
C GLY A 97 -23.66 -20.07 6.92
N ILE A 98 -23.93 -20.26 5.61
CA ILE A 98 -23.18 -19.60 4.53
C ILE A 98 -23.97 -18.41 4.01
N TYR A 99 -23.30 -17.26 3.90
CA TYR A 99 -23.84 -16.06 3.26
C TYR A 99 -23.62 -16.13 1.75
N ILE A 100 -24.64 -15.84 0.97
CA ILE A 100 -24.60 -16.04 -0.49
C ILE A 100 -25.28 -14.89 -1.22
N PHE A 101 -24.94 -14.73 -2.48
CA PHE A 101 -25.71 -13.93 -3.43
C PHE A 101 -26.05 -14.75 -4.66
N THR A 102 -27.17 -14.41 -5.30
CA THR A 102 -27.51 -14.93 -6.63
C THR A 102 -27.49 -13.80 -7.63
N GLY A 103 -27.04 -14.08 -8.84
CA GLY A 103 -26.96 -13.09 -9.89
C GLY A 103 -27.35 -13.63 -11.25
N ASN A 104 -27.72 -12.70 -12.12
CA ASN A 104 -27.73 -12.93 -13.55
C ASN A 104 -27.04 -11.75 -14.25
N SER A 105 -26.39 -12.05 -15.36
CA SER A 105 -25.67 -11.06 -16.17
C SER A 105 -25.88 -11.36 -17.64
N SER A 106 -26.35 -10.36 -18.39
CA SER A 106 -26.23 -10.29 -19.84
C SER A 106 -25.04 -9.41 -20.18
N VAL A 107 -24.16 -9.86 -21.07
CA VAL A 107 -23.15 -9.01 -21.72
C VAL A 107 -23.37 -8.99 -23.21
N VAL A 108 -23.58 -7.79 -23.74
CA VAL A 108 -23.51 -7.53 -25.18
C VAL A 108 -22.06 -7.30 -25.56
N PHE A 109 -21.57 -8.03 -26.55
CA PHE A 109 -20.22 -7.87 -27.08
C PHE A 109 -20.20 -7.95 -28.60
N ARG A 110 -19.22 -7.28 -29.20
CA ARG A 110 -18.98 -7.29 -30.64
C ARG A 110 -17.85 -8.24 -30.99
N CYS A 111 -18.04 -9.05 -32.03
CA CYS A 111 -16.98 -9.87 -32.60
C CYS A 111 -16.08 -9.01 -33.50
N VAL A 112 -14.81 -8.89 -33.15
CA VAL A 112 -13.80 -8.09 -33.87
C VAL A 112 -12.94 -8.96 -34.78
N LYS A 113 -12.67 -10.20 -34.36
CA LYS A 113 -12.00 -11.22 -35.16
C LYS A 113 -12.80 -12.51 -35.08
N GLU A 114 -12.88 -13.21 -36.21
CA GLU A 114 -13.64 -14.46 -36.33
C GLU A 114 -13.12 -15.49 -35.30
N THR A 115 -14.00 -16.03 -34.45
CA THR A 115 -13.64 -16.97 -33.38
C THR A 115 -14.82 -17.88 -33.03
N ASP A 116 -14.58 -19.14 -32.71
CA ASP A 116 -15.54 -20.10 -32.13
C ASP A 116 -15.37 -20.25 -30.61
N LEU A 117 -14.58 -19.37 -30.00
CA LEU A 117 -14.24 -19.39 -28.58
C LEU A 117 -14.62 -18.06 -27.93
N ILE A 118 -15.38 -18.12 -26.84
CA ILE A 118 -15.61 -17.01 -25.93
C ILE A 118 -14.84 -17.31 -24.64
N LEU A 119 -13.88 -16.44 -24.32
CA LEU A 119 -13.22 -16.40 -23.02
C LEU A 119 -13.73 -15.17 -22.26
N ILE A 120 -14.21 -15.39 -21.04
CA ILE A 120 -14.68 -14.34 -20.15
C ILE A 120 -14.24 -14.68 -18.73
N HIS A 121 -13.83 -13.69 -17.93
CA HIS A 121 -13.36 -13.97 -16.57
C HIS A 121 -14.53 -14.39 -15.67
N SER A 122 -14.28 -15.38 -14.81
CA SER A 122 -15.19 -15.83 -13.76
C SER A 122 -14.41 -16.53 -12.66
N ASN A 123 -14.56 -16.08 -11.41
CA ASN A 123 -13.83 -16.64 -10.26
C ASN A 123 -14.79 -16.92 -9.09
N LYS A 124 -14.72 -18.11 -8.49
CA LYS A 124 -15.56 -18.53 -7.35
C LYS A 124 -17.08 -18.34 -7.56
N LEU A 125 -17.54 -18.40 -8.81
CA LEU A 125 -18.96 -18.33 -9.17
C LEU A 125 -19.45 -19.70 -9.68
N ASN A 126 -20.54 -20.19 -9.12
CA ASN A 126 -21.18 -21.42 -9.58
C ASN A 126 -22.32 -21.08 -10.54
N LEU A 127 -22.23 -21.54 -11.78
CA LEU A 127 -23.33 -21.39 -12.74
C LEU A 127 -24.54 -22.23 -12.29
N THR A 128 -25.70 -21.59 -12.20
CA THR A 128 -26.97 -22.24 -11.82
C THR A 128 -27.82 -22.61 -13.03
N ALA A 129 -27.40 -22.21 -14.23
CA ALA A 129 -27.97 -22.58 -15.51
C ALA A 129 -26.86 -22.58 -16.58
N ALA A 130 -27.05 -23.34 -17.66
CA ALA A 130 -26.13 -23.28 -18.80
C ALA A 130 -26.12 -21.85 -19.39
N PRO A 131 -24.95 -21.34 -19.81
CA PRO A 131 -24.87 -20.07 -20.51
C PRO A 131 -25.70 -20.12 -21.79
N THR A 132 -26.28 -18.99 -22.17
CA THR A 132 -27.06 -18.88 -23.42
C THR A 132 -26.50 -17.75 -24.27
N LEU A 133 -26.30 -18.02 -25.55
CA LEU A 133 -25.81 -17.05 -26.53
C LEU A 133 -26.93 -16.71 -27.52
N THR A 134 -27.21 -15.44 -27.70
CA THR A 134 -28.18 -14.92 -28.67
C THR A 134 -27.50 -13.91 -29.59
N ALA A 135 -27.98 -13.80 -30.82
CA ALA A 135 -27.50 -12.79 -31.76
C ALA A 135 -28.43 -11.58 -31.72
N LEU A 136 -27.86 -10.39 -31.80
CA LEU A 136 -28.63 -9.14 -31.88
C LEU A 136 -28.87 -8.68 -33.32
N GLY A 137 -28.18 -9.30 -34.28
CA GLY A 137 -28.29 -9.03 -35.72
C GLY A 137 -29.15 -10.05 -36.47
N SER A 138 -29.02 -10.05 -37.80
CA SER A 138 -29.75 -10.96 -38.70
C SER A 138 -29.10 -12.34 -38.83
N THR A 139 -27.82 -12.47 -38.47
CA THR A 139 -27.12 -13.76 -38.43
C THR A 139 -27.50 -14.52 -37.15
N PRO A 140 -27.97 -15.77 -37.21
CA PRO A 140 -28.20 -16.58 -36.02
C PRO A 140 -26.92 -16.79 -35.19
N ALA A 141 -27.04 -16.77 -33.86
CA ALA A 141 -25.92 -17.12 -33.00
C ALA A 141 -25.53 -18.59 -33.17
N PRO A 142 -24.22 -18.92 -33.23
CA PRO A 142 -23.74 -20.28 -33.10
C PRO A 142 -24.26 -20.93 -31.82
N THR A 143 -24.53 -22.23 -31.87
CA THR A 143 -24.89 -22.98 -30.67
C THR A 143 -23.66 -23.27 -29.82
N ILE A 144 -23.82 -23.26 -28.50
CA ILE A 144 -22.74 -23.60 -27.56
C ILE A 144 -22.48 -25.11 -27.63
N LYS A 145 -21.24 -25.50 -27.91
CA LYS A 145 -20.76 -26.87 -27.96
C LYS A 145 -20.49 -27.42 -26.56
N THR A 146 -19.73 -26.67 -25.76
CA THR A 146 -19.41 -27.01 -24.37
C THR A 146 -18.95 -25.77 -23.61
N HIS A 147 -18.96 -25.83 -22.28
CA HIS A 147 -18.40 -24.80 -21.41
C HIS A 147 -17.82 -25.42 -20.14
N TRP A 148 -16.81 -24.78 -19.56
CA TRP A 148 -16.21 -25.18 -18.28
C TRP A 148 -15.52 -24.00 -17.60
N MET A 149 -15.19 -24.15 -16.31
CA MET A 149 -14.37 -23.19 -15.58
C MET A 149 -12.89 -23.57 -15.68
N GLN A 150 -12.07 -22.68 -16.20
CA GLN A 150 -10.61 -22.77 -16.17
C GLN A 150 -10.11 -22.01 -14.94
N VAL A 151 -9.87 -22.75 -13.85
CA VAL A 151 -9.62 -22.16 -12.52
C VAL A 151 -8.31 -21.37 -12.47
N THR A 152 -7.25 -21.88 -13.09
CA THR A 152 -5.90 -21.27 -13.04
C THR A 152 -5.87 -19.86 -13.61
N THR A 153 -6.44 -19.66 -14.81
CA THR A 153 -6.53 -18.36 -15.49
C THR A 153 -7.85 -17.63 -15.20
N GLN A 154 -8.71 -18.22 -14.36
CA GLN A 154 -9.98 -17.66 -13.89
C GLN A 154 -10.96 -17.33 -15.03
N TYR A 155 -11.10 -18.22 -16.00
CA TYR A 155 -12.07 -18.07 -17.10
C TYR A 155 -13.29 -18.98 -16.94
N LEU A 156 -14.44 -18.48 -17.39
CA LEU A 156 -15.47 -19.29 -17.98
C LEU A 156 -15.15 -19.44 -19.48
N VAL A 157 -14.85 -20.67 -19.89
CA VAL A 157 -14.55 -21.01 -21.29
C VAL A 157 -15.82 -21.50 -21.97
N ILE A 158 -16.17 -20.93 -23.12
CA ILE A 158 -17.34 -21.34 -23.92
C ILE A 158 -16.90 -21.61 -25.35
N GLN A 159 -16.98 -22.86 -25.77
CA GLN A 159 -16.72 -23.29 -27.14
C GLN A 159 -18.02 -23.37 -27.93
N LEU A 160 -17.99 -22.90 -29.16
CA LEU A 160 -19.14 -22.83 -30.08
C LEU A 160 -19.01 -23.91 -31.17
N ASN A 161 -20.14 -24.27 -31.79
CA ASN A 161 -20.14 -25.19 -32.94
C ASN A 161 -19.75 -24.52 -34.26
N ASP A 162 -19.93 -23.21 -34.35
CA ASP A 162 -19.57 -22.37 -35.49
C ASP A 162 -18.92 -21.08 -34.98
N LYS A 163 -18.20 -20.39 -35.86
CA LYS A 163 -17.55 -19.14 -35.52
C LYS A 163 -18.52 -17.96 -35.47
N LEU A 164 -18.26 -17.05 -34.55
CA LEU A 164 -18.82 -15.71 -34.50
C LEU A 164 -18.32 -14.89 -35.71
N LYS A 165 -19.19 -14.03 -36.24
CA LYS A 165 -18.90 -13.24 -37.43
C LYS A 165 -18.41 -11.85 -37.06
N VAL A 166 -17.33 -11.42 -37.71
CA VAL A 166 -16.76 -10.07 -37.55
C VAL A 166 -17.81 -9.00 -37.82
N GLY A 167 -17.91 -8.03 -36.91
CA GLY A 167 -18.83 -6.90 -36.98
C GLY A 167 -20.21 -7.15 -36.36
N GLU A 168 -20.61 -8.41 -36.16
CA GLU A 168 -21.88 -8.76 -35.51
C GLU A 168 -21.77 -8.65 -33.98
N SER A 169 -22.90 -8.37 -33.33
CA SER A 169 -23.03 -8.32 -31.88
C SER A 169 -23.86 -9.48 -31.35
N TYR A 170 -23.43 -10.00 -30.21
CA TYR A 170 -24.03 -11.13 -29.53
C TYR A 170 -24.27 -10.77 -28.07
N GLU A 171 -25.27 -11.41 -27.46
CA GLU A 171 -25.52 -11.32 -26.03
C GLU A 171 -25.25 -12.69 -25.40
N LEU A 172 -24.35 -12.71 -24.41
CA LEU A 172 -24.12 -13.87 -23.55
C LEU A 172 -24.84 -13.63 -22.22
N PHE A 173 -25.78 -14.51 -21.91
CA PHE A 173 -26.50 -14.51 -20.65
C PHE A 173 -26.04 -15.64 -19.73
N THR A 174 -25.82 -15.31 -18.46
CA THR A 174 -25.39 -16.24 -17.41
C THR A 174 -26.24 -16.09 -16.14
N LYS A 175 -26.46 -17.19 -15.42
CA LYS A 175 -27.03 -17.20 -14.07
C LYS A 175 -26.06 -17.90 -13.12
N PHE A 176 -25.80 -17.28 -11.98
CA PHE A 176 -24.76 -17.71 -11.08
C PHE A 176 -25.13 -17.51 -9.61
N LEU A 177 -24.41 -18.24 -8.76
CA LEU A 177 -24.41 -18.14 -7.32
C LEU A 177 -22.98 -17.93 -6.85
N GLY A 178 -22.77 -16.95 -5.99
CA GLY A 178 -21.50 -16.70 -5.31
C GLY A 178 -21.68 -16.71 -3.79
N GLU A 179 -20.59 -16.94 -3.08
CA GLU A 179 -20.53 -16.71 -1.65
C GLU A 179 -20.38 -15.21 -1.38
N LEU A 180 -21.17 -14.67 -0.46
CA LEU A 180 -20.95 -13.33 0.08
C LEU A 180 -19.92 -13.45 1.22
N ALA A 181 -18.68 -13.76 0.83
CA ALA A 181 -17.57 -14.04 1.73
C ALA A 181 -17.16 -12.79 2.52
N ASP A 182 -16.33 -12.97 3.55
CA ASP A 182 -15.74 -11.89 4.37
C ASP A 182 -14.24 -11.71 4.05
N ASP A 183 -13.86 -11.94 2.80
CA ASP A 183 -12.48 -11.91 2.31
C ASP A 183 -12.10 -10.58 1.61
N LEU A 184 -12.95 -9.55 1.74
CA LEU A 184 -12.70 -8.15 1.38
C LEU A 184 -12.40 -7.91 -0.12
N GLY A 185 -12.81 -8.82 -1.01
CA GLY A 185 -12.65 -8.72 -2.46
C GLY A 185 -13.87 -9.26 -3.22
N GLY A 186 -14.14 -8.72 -4.41
CA GLY A 186 -15.34 -8.99 -5.19
C GLY A 186 -16.58 -8.42 -4.52
N PHE A 187 -17.67 -9.19 -4.45
CA PHE A 187 -18.86 -8.85 -3.68
C PHE A 187 -18.85 -9.58 -2.33
N TYR A 188 -18.68 -8.85 -1.24
CA TYR A 188 -18.37 -9.38 0.09
C TYR A 188 -19.27 -8.78 1.18
N ARG A 189 -19.27 -9.40 2.37
CA ARG A 189 -19.98 -8.91 3.56
C ARG A 189 -19.02 -8.19 4.51
N SER A 190 -19.50 -7.13 5.16
CA SER A 190 -18.83 -6.50 6.30
C SER A 190 -19.79 -6.48 7.50
N VAL A 191 -19.22 -6.63 8.69
CA VAL A 191 -19.95 -6.73 9.95
C VAL A 191 -19.56 -5.56 10.85
N TYR A 192 -20.54 -4.99 11.55
CA TYR A 192 -20.28 -3.94 12.54
C TYR A 192 -21.25 -4.06 13.70
N THR A 193 -20.92 -3.41 14.81
CA THR A 193 -21.81 -3.33 15.97
C THR A 193 -22.44 -1.94 16.04
N GLU A 194 -23.75 -1.90 16.25
CA GLU A 194 -24.52 -0.68 16.50
C GLU A 194 -25.43 -0.92 17.71
N ASN A 195 -25.30 -0.10 18.76
CA ASN A 195 -26.06 -0.26 20.02
C ASN A 195 -26.00 -1.68 20.62
N GLY A 196 -24.84 -2.34 20.54
CA GLY A 196 -24.61 -3.70 21.04
C GLY A 196 -25.25 -4.80 20.19
N GLN A 197 -25.82 -4.47 19.02
CA GLN A 197 -26.35 -5.43 18.06
C GLN A 197 -25.40 -5.56 16.87
N GLU A 198 -25.16 -6.80 16.44
CA GLU A 198 -24.45 -7.08 15.21
C GLU A 198 -25.31 -6.70 14.00
N LYS A 199 -24.71 -5.94 13.09
CA LYS A 199 -25.29 -5.48 11.84
C LYS A 199 -24.37 -5.89 10.70
N MET A 200 -24.96 -6.05 9.51
CA MET A 200 -24.24 -6.52 8.33
C MET A 200 -24.58 -5.65 7.13
N LEU A 201 -23.61 -5.46 6.25
CA LEU A 201 -23.77 -4.87 4.94
C LEU A 201 -23.12 -5.75 3.87
N ALA A 202 -23.59 -5.65 2.63
CA ALA A 202 -22.91 -6.18 1.46
C ALA A 202 -22.27 -5.03 0.68
N THR A 203 -21.02 -5.17 0.28
CA THR A 203 -20.25 -4.13 -0.40
C THR A 203 -19.25 -4.77 -1.38
N THR A 204 -18.58 -3.95 -2.17
CA THR A 204 -17.73 -4.38 -3.28
C THR A 204 -16.32 -3.82 -3.19
N GLN A 205 -15.34 -4.63 -3.61
CA GLN A 205 -13.98 -4.20 -3.90
C GLN A 205 -13.51 -4.98 -5.14
N MET A 206 -13.48 -4.33 -6.30
CA MET A 206 -13.22 -5.02 -7.57
C MET A 206 -11.77 -4.88 -8.05
N GLN A 207 -11.04 -3.87 -7.58
CA GLN A 207 -9.67 -3.65 -7.99
C GLN A 207 -8.71 -4.67 -7.34
N PRO A 208 -7.75 -5.22 -8.12
CA PRO A 208 -7.55 -5.00 -9.56
C PRO A 208 -8.39 -5.93 -10.43
N THR A 209 -8.62 -7.19 -10.02
CA THR A 209 -9.14 -8.27 -10.87
C THR A 209 -10.24 -9.08 -10.20
N ASP A 210 -11.11 -8.43 -9.41
CA ASP A 210 -12.13 -9.09 -8.59
C ASP A 210 -13.56 -8.82 -9.03
N ALA A 211 -13.79 -8.00 -10.08
CA ALA A 211 -15.13 -7.88 -10.67
C ALA A 211 -15.64 -9.25 -11.15
N ARG A 212 -14.74 -10.08 -11.68
CA ARG A 212 -14.97 -11.49 -12.08
C ARG A 212 -15.48 -12.39 -10.95
N LYS A 213 -15.37 -11.97 -9.70
CA LYS A 213 -15.87 -12.68 -8.51
C LYS A 213 -17.29 -12.26 -8.12
N ALA A 214 -17.77 -11.14 -8.67
CA ALA A 214 -19.15 -10.69 -8.49
C ALA A 214 -20.05 -11.13 -9.66
N PHE A 215 -19.55 -11.11 -10.89
CA PHE A 215 -20.25 -11.60 -12.09
C PHE A 215 -19.25 -11.95 -13.21
N PRO A 216 -19.60 -12.84 -14.17
CA PRO A 216 -18.72 -13.11 -15.31
C PRO A 216 -18.57 -11.88 -16.21
N CYS A 217 -17.33 -11.44 -16.46
CA CYS A 217 -17.05 -10.22 -17.23
C CYS A 217 -15.70 -10.23 -17.97
N PHE A 218 -15.56 -9.36 -18.96
CA PHE A 218 -14.29 -9.07 -19.62
C PHE A 218 -13.42 -8.18 -18.71
N ASP A 219 -12.89 -8.80 -17.66
CA ASP A 219 -12.26 -8.12 -16.51
C ASP A 219 -10.81 -7.65 -16.77
N GLU A 220 -10.62 -6.81 -17.79
CA GLU A 220 -9.37 -6.09 -18.07
C GLU A 220 -9.68 -4.58 -18.22
N PRO A 221 -8.81 -3.66 -17.74
CA PRO A 221 -9.13 -2.23 -17.69
C PRO A 221 -9.39 -1.60 -19.06
N ALA A 222 -8.77 -2.12 -20.13
CA ALA A 222 -9.00 -1.68 -21.52
C ALA A 222 -10.38 -2.04 -22.08
N MET A 223 -11.07 -3.02 -21.50
CA MET A 223 -12.34 -3.52 -22.01
C MET A 223 -13.54 -2.77 -21.39
N LYS A 224 -13.52 -1.44 -21.50
CA LYS A 224 -14.57 -0.56 -20.96
C LYS A 224 -15.94 -0.83 -21.60
N ALA A 225 -16.99 -0.74 -20.79
CA ALA A 225 -18.38 -0.95 -21.21
C ALA A 225 -19.35 -0.05 -20.42
N TYR A 226 -20.62 -0.04 -20.83
CA TYR A 226 -21.73 0.53 -20.06
C TYR A 226 -22.31 -0.52 -19.11
N PHE A 227 -22.75 -0.10 -17.93
CA PHE A 227 -23.32 -1.01 -16.93
C PHE A 227 -24.69 -0.53 -16.47
N ASN A 228 -25.65 -1.44 -16.52
CA ASN A 228 -26.99 -1.30 -15.95
C ASN A 228 -27.09 -2.24 -14.75
N ILE A 229 -27.04 -1.67 -13.55
CA ILE A 229 -26.99 -2.46 -12.30
C ILE A 229 -28.36 -2.47 -11.64
N THR A 230 -28.82 -3.66 -11.27
CA THR A 230 -30.03 -3.87 -10.46
C THR A 230 -29.68 -4.64 -9.19
N LEU A 231 -30.07 -4.12 -8.03
CA LEU A 231 -29.99 -4.79 -6.74
C LEU A 231 -31.39 -5.18 -6.27
N LEU A 232 -31.52 -6.42 -5.81
CA LEU A 232 -32.65 -6.89 -5.02
C LEU A 232 -32.25 -6.87 -3.54
N HIS A 233 -33.09 -6.31 -2.68
CA HIS A 233 -32.80 -6.20 -1.26
C HIS A 233 -34.07 -6.15 -0.38
N ASP A 234 -33.89 -6.31 0.93
CA ASP A 234 -34.98 -6.28 1.88
C ASP A 234 -35.54 -4.84 2.06
N PRO A 235 -36.83 -4.67 2.42
CA PRO A 235 -37.46 -3.36 2.54
C PRO A 235 -36.85 -2.42 3.58
N GLU A 236 -36.28 -2.97 4.65
CA GLU A 236 -35.66 -2.25 5.79
C GLU A 236 -34.19 -1.86 5.55
N THR A 237 -33.57 -2.37 4.47
CA THR A 237 -32.22 -1.97 4.07
C THR A 237 -32.30 -0.91 2.97
N THR A 238 -31.37 0.03 2.98
CA THR A 238 -31.12 0.91 1.84
C THR A 238 -30.14 0.18 0.93
N ALA A 239 -30.63 -0.41 -0.16
CA ALA A 239 -29.78 -0.50 -1.34
C ALA A 239 -30.02 0.79 -2.13
N LEU A 240 -28.93 1.43 -2.51
CA LEU A 240 -29.00 2.50 -3.49
C LEU A 240 -29.27 1.81 -4.85
N SER A 241 -30.11 2.40 -5.73
CA SER A 241 -30.58 1.98 -7.10
C SER A 241 -32.14 2.16 -7.32
N ASN A 242 -32.73 2.12 -8.52
CA ASN A 242 -34.15 2.51 -8.87
C ASN A 242 -35.23 1.38 -9.12
N ASP A 243 -36.19 1.20 -8.20
CA ASP A 243 -37.59 0.67 -8.23
C ASP A 243 -38.10 -0.80 -8.51
N GLY A 244 -39.23 -1.18 -7.83
CA GLY A 244 -39.40 -2.36 -6.92
C GLY A 244 -40.31 -3.61 -7.17
N THR A 245 -40.21 -4.61 -6.26
CA THR A 245 -41.11 -5.77 -5.94
C THR A 245 -41.20 -5.98 -4.38
N THR A 246 -41.74 -7.07 -3.81
CA THR A 246 -41.76 -7.32 -2.33
C THR A 246 -40.36 -7.36 -1.70
N LEU A 247 -39.38 -7.82 -2.47
CA LEU A 247 -38.00 -7.36 -2.37
C LEU A 247 -37.93 -6.03 -3.10
N LYS A 248 -37.44 -4.97 -2.44
CA LYS A 248 -37.15 -3.74 -3.15
C LYS A 248 -36.17 -4.08 -4.27
N LYS A 249 -36.64 -3.88 -5.48
CA LYS A 249 -35.84 -3.89 -6.69
C LYS A 249 -35.43 -2.44 -6.90
N THR A 250 -34.20 -2.27 -7.27
CA THR A 250 -33.54 -0.99 -7.25
C THR A 250 -32.58 -1.13 -8.44
N THR A 251 -32.87 -0.46 -9.56
CA THR A 251 -32.21 -0.40 -10.90
C THR A 251 -31.53 0.95 -11.16
N PHE A 252 -30.22 1.06 -11.35
CA PHE A 252 -29.53 2.35 -11.38
C PHE A 252 -29.63 2.96 -12.77
N GLU A 253 -29.33 4.25 -12.87
CA GLU A 253 -29.03 4.83 -14.18
C GLU A 253 -27.82 4.13 -14.81
N GLN A 254 -27.82 4.03 -16.13
CA GLN A 254 -26.69 3.49 -16.87
C GLN A 254 -25.43 4.30 -16.58
N THR A 255 -24.31 3.61 -16.31
CA THR A 255 -23.03 4.27 -16.09
C THR A 255 -22.55 5.00 -17.36
N ARG A 256 -21.55 5.88 -17.21
CA ARG A 256 -20.68 6.20 -18.36
C ARG A 256 -19.88 4.95 -18.76
N LYS A 257 -19.28 4.97 -19.95
CA LYS A 257 -18.39 3.89 -20.39
C LYS A 257 -17.17 3.83 -19.47
N MET A 258 -17.00 2.71 -18.76
CA MET A 258 -16.00 2.57 -17.69
C MET A 258 -15.45 1.15 -17.60
N SER A 259 -14.36 0.96 -16.85
CA SER A 259 -13.73 -0.34 -16.62
C SER A 259 -14.46 -1.12 -15.52
N THR A 260 -14.39 -2.46 -15.56
CA THR A 260 -15.04 -3.36 -14.60
C THR A 260 -14.59 -3.12 -13.15
N TYR A 261 -13.30 -2.82 -12.94
CA TYR A 261 -12.72 -2.65 -11.59
C TYR A 261 -13.27 -1.42 -10.83
N LEU A 262 -13.95 -0.50 -11.51
CA LEU A 262 -14.54 0.71 -10.92
C LEU A 262 -16.01 0.55 -10.52
N LEU A 263 -16.60 -0.62 -10.78
CA LEU A 263 -17.98 -0.88 -10.39
C LEU A 263 -18.10 -1.02 -8.88
N ALA A 264 -19.09 -0.33 -8.32
CA ALA A 264 -19.45 -0.50 -6.92
C ALA A 264 -20.95 -0.57 -6.70
N PHE A 265 -21.35 -1.40 -5.75
CA PHE A 265 -22.73 -1.49 -5.27
C PHE A 265 -22.76 -1.98 -3.82
N ILE A 266 -23.62 -1.35 -3.02
CA ILE A 266 -23.65 -1.53 -1.57
C ILE A 266 -25.11 -1.65 -1.10
N VAL A 267 -25.36 -2.60 -0.21
CA VAL A 267 -26.64 -2.79 0.49
C VAL A 267 -26.37 -2.67 1.99
N SER A 268 -26.91 -1.63 2.63
CA SER A 268 -26.65 -1.33 4.05
C SER A 268 -27.83 -0.63 4.72
N GLU A 269 -27.74 -0.43 6.04
CA GLU A 269 -28.64 0.44 6.80
C GLU A 269 -28.07 1.86 7.00
N PHE A 270 -27.03 2.25 6.26
CA PHE A 270 -26.34 3.52 6.50
C PHE A 270 -27.23 4.74 6.21
N GLU A 271 -26.91 5.82 6.91
CA GLU A 271 -27.48 7.14 6.68
C GLU A 271 -26.47 8.04 5.96
N SER A 272 -26.92 9.19 5.47
CA SER A 272 -26.05 10.17 4.85
C SER A 272 -26.39 11.60 5.21
N ILE A 273 -25.35 12.43 5.15
CA ILE A 273 -25.45 13.88 5.04
C ILE A 273 -25.14 14.29 3.60
N ASN A 274 -25.65 15.43 3.18
CA ASN A 274 -25.54 15.88 1.79
C ASN A 274 -25.31 17.38 1.68
N ALA A 275 -24.69 17.75 0.56
CA ALA A 275 -24.49 19.12 0.10
C ALA A 275 -24.58 19.14 -1.42
N ILE A 276 -24.86 20.31 -1.98
CA ILE A 276 -24.79 20.55 -3.42
C ILE A 276 -23.62 21.49 -3.66
N ALA A 277 -22.68 21.08 -4.50
CA ALA A 277 -21.60 21.93 -5.00
C ALA A 277 -21.79 22.07 -6.51
N ASP A 278 -22.00 23.31 -6.97
CA ASP A 278 -22.45 23.61 -8.33
C ASP A 278 -23.67 22.75 -8.73
N ASP A 279 -23.56 21.84 -9.69
CA ASP A 279 -24.65 20.94 -10.11
C ASP A 279 -24.47 19.49 -9.62
N VAL A 280 -23.49 19.22 -8.74
CA VAL A 280 -23.16 17.87 -8.24
C VAL A 280 -23.72 17.65 -6.84
N MET A 281 -24.51 16.57 -6.70
CA MET A 281 -24.98 16.09 -5.39
C MET A 281 -23.87 15.35 -4.66
N ILE A 282 -23.38 15.89 -3.55
CA ILE A 282 -22.34 15.27 -2.73
C ILE A 282 -22.99 14.63 -1.51
N ARG A 283 -22.67 13.36 -1.22
CA ARG A 283 -23.18 12.64 -0.06
C ARG A 283 -22.09 11.87 0.65
N VAL A 284 -22.09 11.96 1.99
CA VAL A 284 -21.22 11.15 2.85
C VAL A 284 -22.09 10.16 3.60
N PHE A 285 -21.86 8.87 3.38
CA PHE A 285 -22.57 7.75 4.00
C PHE A 285 -21.72 7.10 5.10
N ALA A 286 -22.35 6.77 6.23
CA ALA A 286 -21.72 6.00 7.30
C ALA A 286 -22.78 5.32 8.19
N ARG A 287 -22.32 4.59 9.22
CA ARG A 287 -23.19 4.08 10.29
C ARG A 287 -24.04 5.20 10.90
N LYS A 288 -25.26 4.88 11.33
CA LYS A 288 -26.22 5.89 11.81
C LYS A 288 -25.66 6.69 12.98
N ASP A 289 -25.07 6.00 13.95
CA ASP A 289 -24.48 6.64 15.13
C ASP A 289 -23.32 7.58 14.76
N ALA A 290 -22.53 7.26 13.72
CA ALA A 290 -21.43 8.11 13.26
C ALA A 290 -21.94 9.38 12.54
N ILE A 291 -22.99 9.25 11.73
CA ILE A 291 -23.66 10.40 11.09
C ILE A 291 -24.33 11.28 12.15
N ALA A 292 -25.07 10.69 13.09
CA ALA A 292 -25.71 11.42 14.16
C ALA A 292 -24.71 12.15 15.08
N ALA A 293 -23.50 11.61 15.22
CA ALA A 293 -22.39 12.24 15.95
C ALA A 293 -21.65 13.32 15.14
N GLY A 294 -22.05 13.61 13.91
CA GLY A 294 -21.44 14.65 13.06
C GLY A 294 -20.10 14.26 12.42
N GLN A 295 -19.71 12.98 12.46
CA GLN A 295 -18.36 12.57 12.03
C GLN A 295 -18.10 12.70 10.53
N GLY A 296 -19.16 12.77 9.71
CA GLY A 296 -19.06 12.96 8.26
C GLY A 296 -18.91 14.42 7.82
N GLU A 297 -19.13 15.39 8.72
CA GLU A 297 -19.24 16.82 8.35
C GLU A 297 -17.97 17.37 7.73
N TYR A 298 -16.80 16.97 8.25
CA TYR A 298 -15.52 17.44 7.72
C TYR A 298 -15.31 17.01 6.26
N ALA A 299 -15.53 15.72 5.96
CA ALA A 299 -15.43 15.19 4.60
C ALA A 299 -16.40 15.89 3.65
N LEU A 300 -17.66 16.09 4.07
CA LEU A 300 -18.66 16.79 3.27
C LEU A 300 -18.22 18.22 2.93
N ASN A 301 -17.68 18.94 3.91
CA ASN A 301 -17.30 20.35 3.76
C ASN A 301 -16.12 20.57 2.80
N ILE A 302 -15.17 19.65 2.73
CA ILE A 302 -13.97 19.81 1.89
C ILE A 302 -14.15 19.25 0.47
N THR A 303 -15.09 18.32 0.28
CA THR A 303 -15.30 17.64 -1.02
C THR A 303 -15.71 18.60 -2.13
N GLY A 304 -16.64 19.52 -1.87
CA GLY A 304 -17.10 20.50 -2.86
C GLY A 304 -15.98 21.39 -3.39
N PRO A 305 -15.22 22.07 -2.50
CA PRO A 305 -14.03 22.83 -2.89
C PRO A 305 -12.99 22.02 -3.69
N MET A 306 -12.70 20.78 -3.29
CA MET A 306 -11.75 19.91 -3.99
C MET A 306 -12.23 19.52 -5.39
N LEU A 307 -13.50 19.13 -5.54
CA LEU A 307 -14.08 18.82 -6.86
C LEU A 307 -13.95 20.01 -7.80
N LYS A 308 -14.32 21.19 -7.32
CA LYS A 308 -14.20 22.43 -8.10
C LYS A 308 -12.75 22.73 -8.47
N PHE A 309 -11.82 22.56 -7.53
CA PHE A 309 -10.39 22.70 -7.82
C PHE A 309 -9.95 21.76 -8.96
N PHE A 310 -10.32 20.48 -8.93
CA PHE A 310 -9.94 19.54 -9.99
C PHE A 310 -10.60 19.84 -11.34
N GLU A 311 -11.85 20.30 -11.35
CA GLU A 311 -12.51 20.75 -12.59
C GLU A 311 -11.76 21.92 -13.24
N GLU A 312 -11.37 22.92 -12.44
CA GLU A 312 -10.61 24.09 -12.89
C GLU A 312 -9.18 23.71 -13.28
N TYR A 313 -8.51 22.88 -12.47
CA TYR A 313 -7.13 22.46 -12.66
C TYR A 313 -6.96 21.61 -13.92
N TYR A 314 -7.88 20.69 -14.18
CA TYR A 314 -7.84 19.84 -15.38
C TYR A 314 -8.52 20.47 -16.59
N ASN A 315 -9.26 21.57 -16.40
CA ASN A 315 -10.14 22.16 -17.42
C ASN A 315 -11.03 21.07 -18.05
N SER A 316 -11.69 20.31 -17.18
CA SER A 316 -12.52 19.15 -17.54
C SER A 316 -13.57 18.95 -16.46
N SER A 317 -14.85 19.07 -16.81
CA SER A 317 -15.95 18.98 -15.84
C SER A 317 -16.10 17.57 -15.24
N TYR A 318 -16.62 17.51 -14.02
CA TYR A 318 -16.97 16.25 -13.37
C TYR A 318 -18.12 15.57 -14.15
N PRO A 319 -17.96 14.32 -14.63
CA PRO A 319 -18.84 13.77 -15.66
C PRO A 319 -20.15 13.13 -15.13
N LEU A 320 -20.35 13.12 -13.80
CA LEU A 320 -21.45 12.45 -13.12
C LEU A 320 -22.32 13.46 -12.34
N PRO A 321 -23.63 13.20 -12.16
CA PRO A 321 -24.53 14.11 -11.45
C PRO A 321 -24.36 14.07 -9.92
N LYS A 322 -23.57 13.14 -9.38
CA LYS A 322 -23.41 12.91 -7.94
C LYS A 322 -22.03 12.35 -7.61
N SER A 323 -21.57 12.63 -6.39
CA SER A 323 -20.38 12.04 -5.76
C SER A 323 -20.75 11.50 -4.38
N ASP A 324 -20.84 10.17 -4.28
CA ASP A 324 -21.06 9.49 -3.01
C ASP A 324 -19.73 9.02 -2.43
N GLN A 325 -19.54 9.23 -1.13
CA GLN A 325 -18.41 8.75 -0.35
C GLN A 325 -18.94 7.95 0.82
N ILE A 326 -18.40 6.76 1.08
CA ILE A 326 -18.93 5.86 2.11
C ILE A 326 -17.82 5.30 3.02
N ALA A 327 -18.02 5.44 4.33
CA ALA A 327 -17.14 4.90 5.36
C ALA A 327 -17.52 3.45 5.72
N LEU A 328 -16.69 2.50 5.34
CA LEU A 328 -16.88 1.07 5.57
C LEU A 328 -16.15 0.57 6.84
N PRO A 329 -16.81 -0.23 7.71
CA PRO A 329 -16.23 -0.80 8.93
C PRO A 329 -15.13 -1.84 8.68
N ASP A 330 -15.30 -2.68 7.65
CA ASP A 330 -14.28 -3.60 7.15
C ASP A 330 -13.90 -3.25 5.71
N PHE A 331 -12.71 -2.69 5.51
CA PHE A 331 -12.17 -2.33 4.21
C PHE A 331 -10.66 -2.55 4.19
N ASN A 332 -10.18 -3.43 3.31
CA ASN A 332 -8.78 -3.83 3.31
C ASN A 332 -7.85 -2.73 2.80
N ALA A 333 -8.26 -2.04 1.74
CA ALA A 333 -7.53 -0.88 1.22
C ALA A 333 -7.72 0.35 2.13
N GLY A 334 -7.09 1.47 1.80
CA GLY A 334 -7.32 2.75 2.50
C GLY A 334 -8.64 3.37 2.04
N ALA A 335 -8.74 3.56 0.73
CA ALA A 335 -9.94 3.93 -0.01
C ALA A 335 -9.91 3.27 -1.40
N MET A 336 -10.94 3.49 -2.22
CA MET A 336 -11.06 2.99 -3.59
C MET A 336 -12.00 3.89 -4.40
N GLU A 337 -11.53 4.28 -5.58
CA GLU A 337 -12.03 5.36 -6.43
C GLU A 337 -13.25 5.01 -7.29
N ASN A 338 -14.10 4.07 -6.83
CA ASN A 338 -15.21 3.58 -7.65
C ASN A 338 -16.07 4.75 -8.15
N TRP A 339 -16.36 4.78 -9.46
CA TRP A 339 -16.77 6.03 -10.12
C TRP A 339 -18.14 6.53 -9.63
N GLY A 340 -18.10 7.59 -8.81
CA GLY A 340 -19.27 8.18 -8.16
C GLY A 340 -19.68 7.52 -6.84
N LEU A 341 -19.07 6.42 -6.40
CA LEU A 341 -19.33 5.76 -5.09
C LEU A 341 -18.01 5.35 -4.44
N ILE A 342 -17.26 6.33 -3.97
CA ILE A 342 -15.92 6.12 -3.42
C ILE A 342 -16.04 5.48 -2.02
N THR A 343 -15.30 4.40 -1.80
CA THR A 343 -15.34 3.64 -0.53
C THR A 343 -14.09 3.90 0.30
N TYR A 344 -14.23 4.08 1.60
CA TYR A 344 -13.15 4.40 2.53
C TYR A 344 -13.17 3.48 3.75
N ARG A 345 -12.03 3.25 4.39
CA ARG A 345 -12.02 2.88 5.82
C ARG A 345 -12.66 4.01 6.64
N GLU A 346 -13.31 3.68 7.75
CA GLU A 346 -13.84 4.71 8.67
C GLU A 346 -12.78 5.74 9.09
N THR A 347 -11.54 5.31 9.37
CA THR A 347 -10.42 6.18 9.75
C THR A 347 -9.93 7.11 8.63
N ALA A 348 -10.38 6.91 7.40
CA ALA A 348 -10.00 7.69 6.22
C ALA A 348 -11.08 8.67 5.75
N LEU A 349 -12.28 8.63 6.35
CA LEU A 349 -13.40 9.53 5.99
C LEU A 349 -14.03 10.23 7.20
N LEU A 350 -14.08 9.56 8.36
CA LEU A 350 -14.78 10.06 9.55
C LEU A 350 -13.84 10.84 10.47
N TYR A 351 -14.28 12.03 10.90
CA TYR A 351 -13.53 12.93 11.77
C TYR A 351 -14.35 13.30 13.01
N ASP A 352 -13.79 13.05 14.20
CA ASP A 352 -14.38 13.47 15.48
C ASP A 352 -13.46 14.49 16.17
N PRO A 353 -13.89 15.76 16.38
CA PRO A 353 -13.01 16.79 16.95
C PRO A 353 -12.58 16.53 18.41
N ALA A 354 -13.29 15.68 19.16
CA ALA A 354 -12.94 15.34 20.53
C ALA A 354 -11.87 14.25 20.61
N VAL A 355 -11.58 13.55 19.51
CA VAL A 355 -10.77 12.32 19.49
C VAL A 355 -9.69 12.34 18.39
N SER A 356 -10.02 12.84 17.22
CA SER A 356 -9.15 12.90 16.05
C SER A 356 -8.06 13.96 16.23
N SER A 357 -6.81 13.59 15.91
CA SER A 357 -5.68 14.52 15.92
C SER A 357 -5.63 15.36 14.64
N ASN A 358 -4.77 16.37 14.61
CA ASN A 358 -4.50 17.13 13.39
C ASN A 358 -3.96 16.22 12.26
N GLY A 359 -3.13 15.23 12.59
CA GLY A 359 -2.66 14.24 11.61
C GLY A 359 -3.79 13.35 11.08
N ASN A 360 -4.82 13.06 11.89
CA ASN A 360 -6.02 12.38 11.37
C ASN A 360 -6.78 13.28 10.39
N LYS A 361 -6.92 14.57 10.72
CA LYS A 361 -7.60 15.55 9.85
C LYS A 361 -6.88 15.72 8.50
N GLU A 362 -5.56 15.84 8.54
CA GLU A 362 -4.68 15.89 7.37
C GLU A 362 -4.81 14.66 6.50
N ARG A 363 -4.71 13.46 7.08
CA ARG A 363 -4.88 12.19 6.37
C ARG A 363 -6.24 12.05 5.69
N ILE A 364 -7.32 12.51 6.33
CA ILE A 364 -8.67 12.47 5.73
C ILE A 364 -8.71 13.40 4.52
N ALA A 365 -8.16 14.61 4.62
CA ALA A 365 -8.14 15.57 3.52
C ALA A 365 -7.32 15.06 2.31
N THR A 366 -6.13 14.50 2.55
CA THR A 366 -5.28 13.98 1.46
C THR A 366 -5.90 12.76 0.80
N ILE A 367 -6.44 11.80 1.56
CA ILE A 367 -7.10 10.62 0.96
C ILE A 367 -8.36 11.04 0.18
N ILE A 368 -9.21 11.93 0.70
CA ILE A 368 -10.36 12.41 -0.09
C ILE A 368 -9.87 13.07 -1.38
N SER A 369 -8.85 13.92 -1.32
CA SER A 369 -8.29 14.56 -2.50
C SER A 369 -7.71 13.56 -3.51
N HIS A 370 -7.07 12.48 -3.04
CA HIS A 370 -6.54 11.39 -3.86
C HIS A 370 -7.65 10.70 -4.64
N GLU A 371 -8.70 10.26 -3.95
CA GLU A 371 -9.81 9.55 -4.59
C GLU A 371 -10.60 10.46 -5.56
N LEU A 372 -10.73 11.75 -5.25
CA LEU A 372 -11.37 12.70 -6.16
C LEU A 372 -10.53 12.94 -7.42
N ALA A 373 -9.20 12.94 -7.33
CA ALA A 373 -8.32 13.05 -8.50
C ALA A 373 -8.54 11.90 -9.49
N HIS A 374 -8.77 10.69 -8.98
CA HIS A 374 -9.04 9.50 -9.79
C HIS A 374 -10.28 9.59 -10.68
N MET A 375 -11.23 10.47 -10.34
CA MET A 375 -12.40 10.72 -11.18
C MET A 375 -12.02 11.16 -12.61
N TRP A 376 -10.81 11.72 -12.78
CA TRP A 376 -10.17 12.00 -14.07
C TRP A 376 -9.07 10.97 -14.41
N PHE A 377 -8.06 10.84 -13.54
CA PHE A 377 -6.90 9.96 -13.74
C PHE A 377 -7.14 8.57 -13.14
N GLY A 378 -7.71 7.67 -13.93
CA GLY A 378 -8.06 6.31 -13.52
C GLY A 378 -9.45 5.94 -14.01
N ASN A 379 -10.41 6.86 -13.89
CA ASN A 379 -11.80 6.63 -14.26
C ASN A 379 -12.13 7.14 -15.66
N LEU A 380 -12.07 8.47 -15.84
CA LEU A 380 -12.34 9.10 -17.14
C LEU A 380 -11.35 8.62 -18.19
N VAL A 381 -10.05 8.71 -17.89
CA VAL A 381 -8.97 8.13 -18.68
C VAL A 381 -8.30 7.05 -17.84
N THR A 382 -8.24 5.84 -18.36
CA THR A 382 -7.71 4.69 -17.62
C THR A 382 -6.46 4.15 -18.31
N ILE A 383 -5.53 3.58 -17.57
CA ILE A 383 -4.44 2.79 -18.17
C ILE A 383 -4.99 1.67 -19.08
N ARG A 384 -4.23 1.32 -20.10
CA ARG A 384 -4.51 0.16 -20.96
C ARG A 384 -4.31 -1.14 -20.20
N TRP A 385 -3.25 -1.21 -19.41
CA TRP A 385 -2.89 -2.38 -18.63
C TRP A 385 -2.11 -2.00 -17.36
N TRP A 386 -2.06 -2.92 -16.40
CA TRP A 386 -1.55 -2.70 -15.05
C TRP A 386 -0.04 -2.43 -14.97
N ASN A 387 0.74 -2.73 -16.00
CA ASN A 387 2.17 -2.36 -16.08
C ASN A 387 2.39 -0.84 -16.00
N ASP A 388 1.37 -0.05 -16.33
CA ASP A 388 1.38 1.41 -16.29
C ASP A 388 0.54 1.98 -15.14
N LEU A 389 0.18 1.18 -14.13
CA LEU A 389 -0.64 1.58 -12.97
C LEU A 389 -0.19 2.91 -12.33
N TRP A 390 1.11 3.19 -12.33
CA TRP A 390 1.68 4.44 -11.83
C TRP A 390 1.10 5.72 -12.49
N LEU A 391 0.55 5.63 -13.71
CA LEU A 391 -0.16 6.75 -14.34
C LEU A 391 -1.48 7.11 -13.65
N ASN A 392 -2.13 6.14 -13.00
CA ASN A 392 -3.29 6.42 -12.16
C ASN A 392 -2.79 6.86 -10.78
N GLU A 393 -2.10 5.95 -10.08
CA GLU A 393 -1.77 6.07 -8.66
C GLU A 393 -0.75 7.17 -8.39
N GLY A 394 0.26 7.31 -9.25
CA GLY A 394 1.27 8.36 -9.12
C GLY A 394 0.70 9.75 -9.39
N PHE A 395 -0.27 9.88 -10.30
CA PHE A 395 -0.94 11.16 -10.54
C PHE A 395 -1.82 11.55 -9.36
N ALA A 396 -2.67 10.64 -8.88
CA ALA A 396 -3.50 10.89 -7.71
C ALA A 396 -2.64 11.23 -6.48
N SER A 397 -1.57 10.47 -6.25
CA SER A 397 -0.59 10.72 -5.18
C SER A 397 0.16 12.05 -5.30
N TYR A 398 0.35 12.59 -6.50
CA TYR A 398 0.93 13.93 -6.66
C TYR A 398 -0.10 15.02 -6.35
N VAL A 399 -1.27 14.93 -6.99
CA VAL A 399 -2.25 16.02 -6.95
C VAL A 399 -3.13 16.01 -5.70
N GLU A 400 -3.09 14.95 -4.87
CA GLU A 400 -3.75 14.91 -3.56
C GLU A 400 -3.32 16.10 -2.68
N TYR A 401 -2.05 16.48 -2.76
CA TYR A 401 -1.52 17.61 -2.01
C TYR A 401 -2.05 18.94 -2.55
N LEU A 402 -2.28 19.06 -3.86
CA LEU A 402 -2.80 20.27 -4.48
C LEU A 402 -4.28 20.45 -4.16
N GLY A 403 -5.09 19.39 -4.25
CA GLY A 403 -6.50 19.44 -3.90
C GLY A 403 -6.71 19.64 -2.40
N ALA A 404 -5.92 19.00 -1.54
CA ALA A 404 -5.94 19.26 -0.10
C ALA A 404 -5.50 20.68 0.27
N ASP A 405 -4.48 21.23 -0.40
CA ASP A 405 -4.05 22.64 -0.22
C ASP A 405 -5.16 23.61 -0.61
N SER A 406 -5.92 23.31 -1.65
CA SER A 406 -7.05 24.15 -2.08
C SER A 406 -8.15 24.24 -1.01
N ALA A 407 -8.38 23.16 -0.26
CA ALA A 407 -9.38 23.09 0.80
C ALA A 407 -8.86 23.63 2.15
N GLU A 408 -7.58 23.44 2.44
CA GLU A 408 -6.93 23.82 3.70
C GLU A 408 -5.61 24.62 3.45
N PRO A 409 -5.68 25.82 2.84
CA PRO A 409 -4.51 26.55 2.33
C PRO A 409 -3.56 27.08 3.39
N THR A 410 -3.90 26.94 4.68
CA THR A 410 -3.07 27.41 5.80
C THR A 410 -2.11 26.33 6.31
N TRP A 411 -2.18 25.10 5.79
CA TRP A 411 -1.44 23.95 6.32
C TRP A 411 -0.06 23.75 5.68
N ASN A 412 0.23 24.42 4.56
CA ASN A 412 1.42 24.15 3.73
C ASN A 412 1.55 22.66 3.36
N ILE A 413 0.42 22.01 3.05
CA ILE A 413 0.35 20.55 2.91
C ILE A 413 1.18 20.04 1.73
N LYS A 414 1.39 20.88 0.70
CA LYS A 414 2.23 20.58 -0.47
C LYS A 414 3.66 20.23 -0.11
N ASP A 415 4.18 20.71 1.02
CA ASP A 415 5.54 20.40 1.44
C ASP A 415 5.65 18.96 1.98
N LEU A 416 4.54 18.38 2.47
CA LEU A 416 4.54 17.04 3.08
C LEU A 416 4.91 15.92 2.11
N ILE A 417 4.71 16.11 0.79
CA ILE A 417 5.11 15.15 -0.24
C ILE A 417 6.59 14.74 -0.14
N VAL A 418 7.46 15.65 0.35
CA VAL A 418 8.88 15.35 0.52
C VAL A 418 9.10 14.24 1.55
N LEU A 419 8.39 14.30 2.69
CA LEU A 419 8.52 13.32 3.76
C LEU A 419 7.69 12.06 3.49
N ALA A 420 6.46 12.24 3.01
CA ALA A 420 5.49 11.16 2.86
C ALA A 420 5.75 10.28 1.63
N ASP A 421 6.27 10.86 0.54
CA ASP A 421 6.50 10.15 -0.72
C ASP A 421 7.98 10.09 -1.09
N VAL A 422 8.64 11.23 -1.29
CA VAL A 422 10.01 11.29 -1.85
C VAL A 422 11.00 10.51 -0.97
N HIS A 423 11.08 10.85 0.32
CA HIS A 423 11.99 10.18 1.25
C HIS A 423 11.60 8.73 1.50
N ARG A 424 10.29 8.45 1.59
CA ARG A 424 9.75 7.10 1.78
C ARG A 424 10.20 6.18 0.64
N VAL A 425 10.03 6.60 -0.61
CA VAL A 425 10.34 5.75 -1.76
C VAL A 425 11.83 5.65 -2.05
N PHE A 426 12.63 6.69 -1.74
CA PHE A 426 14.08 6.59 -1.83
C PHE A 426 14.67 5.42 -1.05
N ALA A 427 14.07 5.04 0.08
CA ALA A 427 14.54 3.90 0.88
C ALA A 427 14.36 2.55 0.17
N ILE A 428 13.34 2.41 -0.68
CA ILE A 428 13.01 1.19 -1.42
C ILE A 428 13.73 1.19 -2.78
N ASP A 429 13.72 2.34 -3.46
CA ASP A 429 14.27 2.48 -4.81
C ASP A 429 15.80 2.53 -4.84
N ALA A 430 16.46 2.63 -3.68
CA ALA A 430 17.91 2.49 -3.52
C ALA A 430 18.37 1.03 -3.27
N LEU A 431 17.47 0.05 -3.42
CA LEU A 431 17.77 -1.39 -3.35
C LEU A 431 17.94 -1.97 -4.76
N ALA A 432 18.82 -2.96 -4.93
CA ALA A 432 18.98 -3.67 -6.20
C ALA A 432 17.75 -4.50 -6.58
N SER A 433 16.88 -4.81 -5.62
CA SER A 433 15.58 -5.44 -5.83
C SER A 433 14.42 -4.46 -6.13
N SER A 434 14.69 -3.18 -6.45
CA SER A 434 13.65 -2.26 -6.93
C SER A 434 13.14 -2.67 -8.33
N HIS A 435 12.18 -1.91 -8.87
CA HIS A 435 11.72 -2.05 -10.26
C HIS A 435 11.44 -0.68 -10.92
N PRO A 436 11.41 -0.60 -12.27
CA PRO A 436 10.99 0.60 -12.98
C PRO A 436 9.51 0.96 -12.70
N LEU A 437 9.13 2.21 -12.96
CA LEU A 437 7.71 2.63 -12.87
C LEU A 437 6.84 1.93 -13.90
N SER A 438 7.35 1.80 -15.13
CA SER A 438 6.70 1.10 -16.22
C SER A 438 7.54 -0.10 -16.65
N SER A 439 6.90 -1.25 -16.74
CA SER A 439 7.46 -2.49 -17.30
C SER A 439 6.75 -2.85 -18.59
N LYS A 440 7.16 -3.94 -19.24
CA LYS A 440 6.39 -4.47 -20.37
C LYS A 440 5.12 -5.13 -19.88
N GLU A 441 4.09 -5.18 -20.73
CA GLU A 441 2.81 -5.81 -20.36
C GLU A 441 2.96 -7.30 -20.08
N GLU A 442 3.84 -7.99 -20.81
CA GLU A 442 4.11 -9.42 -20.65
C GLU A 442 4.78 -9.77 -19.30
N ASP A 443 5.37 -8.79 -18.62
CA ASP A 443 6.02 -9.00 -17.33
C ASP A 443 5.00 -9.01 -16.16
N VAL A 444 3.82 -8.42 -16.37
CA VAL A 444 2.75 -8.25 -15.36
C VAL A 444 1.46 -8.87 -15.89
N VAL A 445 1.28 -10.19 -15.72
CA VAL A 445 0.13 -10.91 -16.31
C VAL A 445 -0.74 -11.65 -15.29
N ARG A 446 -0.15 -12.16 -14.20
CA ARG A 446 -0.89 -12.89 -13.18
C ARG A 446 -1.45 -11.94 -12.10
N PRO A 447 -2.58 -12.26 -11.45
CA PRO A 447 -3.18 -11.40 -10.41
C PRO A 447 -2.22 -11.02 -9.27
N GLU A 448 -1.33 -11.92 -8.86
CA GLU A 448 -0.30 -11.65 -7.86
C GLU A 448 0.74 -10.64 -8.34
N GLN A 449 1.15 -10.70 -9.62
CA GLN A 449 2.08 -9.74 -10.21
C GLN A 449 1.42 -8.37 -10.38
N ILE A 450 0.14 -8.36 -10.78
CA ILE A 450 -0.67 -7.14 -10.83
C ILE A 450 -0.76 -6.52 -9.43
N SER A 451 -0.93 -7.34 -8.40
CA SER A 451 -0.96 -6.85 -7.01
C SER A 451 0.40 -6.34 -6.52
N GLU A 452 1.51 -6.89 -7.01
CA GLU A 452 2.88 -6.47 -6.64
C GLU A 452 3.23 -5.07 -7.14
N VAL A 453 2.62 -4.57 -8.22
CA VAL A 453 2.85 -3.20 -8.70
C VAL A 453 2.02 -2.16 -7.94
N PHE A 454 1.11 -2.57 -7.05
CA PHE A 454 0.50 -1.67 -6.07
C PHE A 454 1.47 -1.47 -4.91
N ASP A 455 2.49 -0.64 -5.13
CA ASP A 455 3.61 -0.49 -4.19
C ASP A 455 4.10 0.97 -4.07
N ALA A 456 5.15 1.20 -3.28
CA ALA A 456 5.68 2.54 -3.10
C ALA A 456 6.28 3.13 -4.39
N ILE A 457 6.72 2.29 -5.34
CA ILE A 457 7.23 2.76 -6.63
C ILE A 457 6.08 3.39 -7.44
N SER A 458 4.97 2.67 -7.68
CA SER A 458 3.88 3.22 -8.50
C SER A 458 3.22 4.47 -7.91
N TYR A 459 3.08 4.53 -6.58
CA TYR A 459 2.49 5.68 -5.88
C TYR A 459 3.51 6.80 -5.68
N SER A 460 4.49 6.58 -4.80
CA SER A 460 5.36 7.63 -4.28
C SER A 460 6.46 8.04 -5.28
N LYS A 461 7.07 7.11 -6.02
CA LYS A 461 8.01 7.49 -7.10
C LYS A 461 7.26 8.10 -8.28
N GLY A 462 6.10 7.55 -8.64
CA GLY A 462 5.21 8.14 -9.65
C GLY A 462 4.91 9.61 -9.34
N ALA A 463 4.46 9.89 -8.12
CA ALA A 463 4.19 11.25 -7.66
C ALA A 463 5.43 12.15 -7.68
N SER A 464 6.57 11.65 -7.20
CA SER A 464 7.82 12.40 -7.14
C SER A 464 8.33 12.79 -8.53
N VAL A 465 8.26 11.87 -9.49
CA VAL A 465 8.68 12.08 -10.89
C VAL A 465 7.72 13.03 -11.61
N LEU A 466 6.41 12.95 -11.35
CA LEU A 466 5.41 13.87 -11.89
C LEU A 466 5.53 15.29 -11.32
N ARG A 467 5.84 15.42 -10.02
CA ARG A 467 6.16 16.71 -9.39
C ARG A 467 7.40 17.35 -10.01
N MET A 468 8.46 16.57 -10.22
CA MET A 468 9.67 17.03 -10.92
C MET A 468 9.36 17.50 -12.34
N LEU A 469 8.56 16.72 -13.08
CA LEU A 469 8.10 17.06 -14.43
C LEU A 469 7.28 18.35 -14.46
N SER A 470 6.33 18.49 -13.54
CA SER A 470 5.52 19.70 -13.39
C SER A 470 6.39 20.93 -13.10
N ASP A 471 7.42 20.81 -12.27
CA ASP A 471 8.35 21.91 -11.97
C ASP A 471 9.15 22.37 -13.19
N PHE A 472 9.82 21.45 -13.89
CA PHE A 472 10.68 21.88 -15.01
C PHE A 472 9.88 22.33 -16.24
N LEU A 473 8.63 21.88 -16.37
CA LEU A 473 7.70 22.41 -17.38
C LEU A 473 7.05 23.73 -16.98
N THR A 474 7.02 24.03 -15.69
CA THR A 474 6.08 24.94 -15.04
C THR A 474 4.65 24.40 -15.03
N GLU A 475 3.93 24.67 -13.94
CA GLU A 475 2.56 24.21 -13.72
C GLU A 475 1.60 24.58 -14.86
N PRO A 476 1.61 25.81 -15.44
CA PRO A 476 0.72 26.15 -16.55
C PRO A 476 0.92 25.32 -17.82
N VAL A 477 2.16 24.94 -18.15
CA VAL A 477 2.46 24.12 -19.34
C VAL A 477 2.06 22.67 -19.07
N PHE A 478 2.39 22.18 -17.87
CA PHE A 478 2.02 20.84 -17.41
C PHE A 478 0.50 20.65 -17.46
N VAL A 479 -0.27 21.56 -16.83
CA VAL A 479 -1.74 21.55 -16.83
C VAL A 479 -2.32 21.59 -18.24
N ARG A 480 -1.77 22.41 -19.14
CA ARG A 480 -2.22 22.44 -20.54
C ARG A 480 -2.07 21.08 -21.22
N GLY A 481 -0.95 20.39 -20.99
CA GLY A 481 -0.73 19.03 -21.48
C GLY A 481 -1.74 18.04 -20.90
N LEU A 482 -1.98 18.09 -19.58
CA LEU A 482 -2.98 17.25 -18.91
C LEU A 482 -4.39 17.49 -19.44
N SER A 483 -4.82 18.74 -19.59
CA SER A 483 -6.12 19.08 -20.18
C SER A 483 -6.24 18.54 -21.60
N SER A 484 -5.18 18.64 -22.40
CA SER A 484 -5.18 18.11 -23.77
C SER A 484 -5.33 16.58 -23.77
N TYR A 485 -4.57 15.90 -22.91
CA TYR A 485 -4.60 14.44 -22.74
C TYR A 485 -5.98 13.95 -22.27
N LEU A 486 -6.53 14.52 -21.20
CA LEU A 486 -7.83 14.13 -20.65
C LEU A 486 -8.97 14.34 -21.66
N ASN A 487 -8.99 15.48 -22.35
CA ASN A 487 -10.03 15.78 -23.34
C ASN A 487 -9.94 14.87 -24.57
N HIS A 488 -8.73 14.45 -24.96
CA HIS A 488 -8.52 13.54 -26.09
C HIS A 488 -8.92 12.10 -25.77
N PHE A 489 -8.56 11.61 -24.58
CA PHE A 489 -8.72 10.20 -24.20
C PHE A 489 -9.92 9.91 -23.28
N GLN A 490 -10.77 10.90 -22.97
CA GLN A 490 -11.95 10.69 -22.15
C GLN A 490 -12.77 9.46 -22.57
N PHE A 491 -13.14 8.64 -21.58
CA PHE A 491 -13.83 7.35 -21.74
C PHE A 491 -13.04 6.26 -22.49
N SER A 492 -11.73 6.45 -22.67
CA SER A 492 -10.83 5.51 -23.34
C SER A 492 -9.70 5.06 -22.41
N ASN A 493 -8.71 4.39 -22.99
CA ASN A 493 -7.52 3.90 -22.32
C ASN A 493 -6.24 4.44 -22.97
N THR A 494 -5.15 4.48 -22.20
CA THR A 494 -3.85 5.03 -22.63
C THR A 494 -2.67 4.23 -22.11
N VAL A 495 -1.50 4.47 -22.71
CA VAL A 495 -0.18 4.10 -22.18
C VAL A 495 0.60 5.36 -21.84
N TYR A 496 1.73 5.21 -21.13
CA TYR A 496 2.49 6.38 -20.67
C TYR A 496 3.00 7.28 -21.81
N THR A 497 3.25 6.73 -23.00
CA THR A 497 3.72 7.53 -24.15
C THR A 497 2.65 8.50 -24.65
N ASP A 498 1.36 8.18 -24.49
CA ASP A 498 0.27 9.07 -24.88
C ASP A 498 0.31 10.38 -24.05
N LEU A 499 0.64 10.28 -22.77
CA LEU A 499 0.83 11.45 -21.90
C LEU A 499 2.04 12.29 -22.35
N TRP A 500 3.15 11.65 -22.72
CA TRP A 500 4.33 12.33 -23.24
C TRP A 500 4.04 13.11 -24.51
N ASP A 501 3.27 12.54 -25.43
CA ASP A 501 2.89 13.21 -26.68
C ASP A 501 2.09 14.49 -26.40
N HIS A 502 1.13 14.45 -25.48
CA HIS A 502 0.32 15.62 -25.13
C HIS A 502 1.10 16.69 -24.35
N LEU A 503 2.04 16.30 -23.49
CA LEU A 503 2.94 17.24 -22.83
C LEU A 503 3.92 17.87 -23.83
N GLN A 504 4.41 17.11 -24.80
CA GLN A 504 5.27 17.63 -25.87
C GLN A 504 4.53 18.67 -26.72
N ILE A 505 3.25 18.42 -27.06
CA ILE A 505 2.41 19.40 -27.75
C ILE A 505 2.32 20.72 -26.95
N ALA A 506 2.15 20.65 -25.63
CA ALA A 506 2.08 21.85 -24.78
C ALA A 506 3.42 22.61 -24.73
N VAL A 507 4.55 21.88 -24.68
CA VAL A 507 5.90 22.46 -24.77
C VAL A 507 6.10 23.19 -26.09
N ASP A 508 5.78 22.55 -27.21
CA ASP A 508 5.97 23.11 -28.55
C ASP A 508 5.11 24.37 -28.77
N GLN A 509 3.92 24.43 -28.18
CA GLN A 509 3.04 25.60 -28.25
C GLN A 509 3.47 26.77 -27.37
N THR A 510 4.25 26.51 -26.32
CA THR A 510 4.70 27.53 -25.35
C THR A 510 6.14 27.95 -25.55
N SER A 511 6.89 27.25 -26.41
CA SER A 511 8.33 27.43 -26.60
C SER A 511 9.11 27.28 -25.29
N THR A 512 8.70 26.33 -24.44
CA THR A 512 9.43 26.00 -23.20
C THR A 512 10.77 25.35 -23.57
N ASP A 513 11.87 25.90 -23.07
CA ASP A 513 13.22 25.44 -23.40
C ASP A 513 13.56 24.15 -22.64
N LEU A 514 13.75 23.07 -23.38
CA LEU A 514 14.13 21.76 -22.85
C LEU A 514 15.36 21.25 -23.60
N PRO A 515 16.27 20.51 -22.94
CA PRO A 515 17.46 19.99 -23.60
C PRO A 515 17.13 18.92 -24.65
N MET A 516 15.98 18.25 -24.50
CA MET A 516 15.50 17.13 -25.32
C MET A 516 13.97 17.05 -25.26
N SER A 517 13.38 16.13 -26.04
CA SER A 517 11.94 15.85 -25.97
C SER A 517 11.52 15.27 -24.62
N ILE A 518 10.23 15.39 -24.29
CA ILE A 518 9.65 14.85 -23.05
C ILE A 518 9.91 13.37 -22.91
N SER A 519 9.63 12.56 -23.95
CA SER A 519 9.91 11.12 -23.91
C SER A 519 11.41 10.85 -23.65
N ALA A 520 12.33 11.56 -24.29
CA ALA A 520 13.76 11.32 -24.09
C ALA A 520 14.23 11.59 -22.64
N ILE A 521 13.64 12.59 -21.98
CA ILE A 521 13.91 12.90 -20.57
C ILE A 521 13.22 11.88 -19.66
N MET A 522 11.91 11.71 -19.83
CA MET A 522 11.07 10.96 -18.90
C MET A 522 11.23 9.45 -19.01
N ASP A 523 11.62 8.91 -20.17
CA ASP A 523 11.94 7.48 -20.32
C ASP A 523 13.07 7.07 -19.36
N ARG A 524 14.02 7.98 -19.06
CA ARG A 524 15.08 7.73 -18.07
C ARG A 524 14.55 7.59 -16.65
N TRP A 525 13.39 8.17 -16.36
CA TRP A 525 12.80 8.16 -15.03
C TRP A 525 11.79 7.02 -14.85
N VAL A 526 11.18 6.54 -15.95
CA VAL A 526 10.12 5.53 -15.88
C VAL A 526 10.52 4.12 -16.33
N LEU A 527 11.49 3.98 -17.25
CA LEU A 527 11.88 2.67 -17.83
C LEU A 527 13.12 2.03 -17.19
N GLN A 528 13.69 2.65 -16.17
CA GLN A 528 14.74 2.06 -15.34
C GLN A 528 14.42 2.31 -13.86
N MET A 529 14.82 1.36 -13.01
CA MET A 529 14.67 1.50 -11.56
C MET A 529 15.72 2.46 -10.97
N GLY A 530 15.55 2.82 -9.71
CA GLY A 530 16.49 3.65 -8.99
C GLY A 530 16.48 5.13 -9.38
N PHE A 531 17.46 5.83 -8.82
CA PHE A 531 17.67 7.27 -8.99
C PHE A 531 19.16 7.62 -8.83
N PRO A 532 19.61 8.78 -9.33
CA PRO A 532 21.01 9.15 -9.19
C PRO A 532 21.31 9.83 -7.84
N VAL A 533 22.55 9.68 -7.39
CA VAL A 533 23.22 10.69 -6.54
C VAL A 533 24.01 11.61 -7.46
N VAL A 534 23.79 12.92 -7.32
CA VAL A 534 24.55 13.97 -7.99
C VAL A 534 25.65 14.44 -7.04
N THR A 535 26.91 14.28 -7.42
CA THR A 535 28.06 14.75 -6.63
C THR A 535 28.60 16.05 -7.23
N ILE A 536 28.69 17.10 -6.41
CA ILE A 536 29.19 18.42 -6.81
C ILE A 536 30.49 18.71 -6.05
N ASN A 537 31.60 18.80 -6.79
CA ASN A 537 32.85 19.32 -6.27
C ASN A 537 32.93 20.82 -6.55
N THR A 538 32.67 21.62 -5.52
CA THR A 538 32.62 23.08 -5.58
C THR A 538 33.99 23.73 -5.67
N ALA A 539 35.08 23.00 -5.40
CA ALA A 539 36.44 23.49 -5.61
C ALA A 539 36.83 23.46 -7.10
N THR A 540 36.38 22.44 -7.83
CA THR A 540 36.72 22.25 -9.26
C THR A 540 35.58 22.56 -10.23
N GLY A 541 34.35 22.70 -9.73
CA GLY A 541 33.15 22.79 -10.56
C GLY A 541 32.80 21.47 -11.26
N HIS A 542 33.33 20.35 -10.77
CA HIS A 542 33.04 19.02 -11.33
C HIS A 542 31.69 18.52 -10.81
N LEU A 543 30.86 18.04 -11.72
CA LEU A 543 29.58 17.39 -11.42
C LEU A 543 29.60 15.97 -11.98
N SER A 544 29.08 15.02 -11.22
CA SER A 544 28.85 13.64 -11.68
C SER A 544 27.51 13.11 -11.19
N GLN A 545 26.98 12.11 -11.90
CA GLN A 545 25.83 11.31 -11.49
C GLN A 545 26.18 9.82 -11.47
N GLU A 546 25.66 9.12 -10.46
CA GLU A 546 25.81 7.67 -10.30
C GLU A 546 24.51 7.08 -9.75
N HIS A 547 24.16 5.85 -10.14
CA HIS A 547 23.02 5.14 -9.55
C HIS A 547 23.23 4.99 -8.04
N PHE A 548 22.34 5.57 -7.25
CA PHE A 548 22.43 5.52 -5.80
C PHE A 548 21.90 4.19 -5.27
N LEU A 549 22.76 3.45 -4.56
CA LEU A 549 22.41 2.24 -3.83
C LEU A 549 22.77 2.40 -2.36
N LEU A 550 21.90 1.92 -1.47
CA LEU A 550 22.18 1.91 -0.03
C LEU A 550 23.34 0.96 0.32
N ASP A 551 23.44 -0.18 -0.36
CA ASP A 551 24.64 -1.02 -0.34
C ASP A 551 25.38 -0.89 -1.68
N PRO A 552 26.52 -0.18 -1.74
CA PRO A 552 27.27 0.00 -2.98
C PRO A 552 27.88 -1.30 -3.53
N GLU A 553 27.85 -2.40 -2.76
CA GLU A 553 28.29 -3.73 -3.18
C GLU A 553 27.14 -4.61 -3.70
N SER A 554 25.89 -4.12 -3.68
CA SER A 554 24.75 -4.86 -4.21
C SER A 554 24.92 -5.13 -5.71
N ASN A 555 24.61 -6.35 -6.14
CA ASN A 555 24.64 -6.73 -7.55
C ASN A 555 23.31 -6.39 -8.21
N VAL A 556 23.31 -5.33 -9.03
CA VAL A 556 22.13 -4.94 -9.82
C VAL A 556 21.98 -5.86 -11.03
N THR A 557 20.95 -6.71 -11.00
CA THR A 557 20.66 -7.65 -12.10
C THR A 557 19.63 -7.13 -13.09
N THR A 558 18.83 -6.14 -12.70
CA THR A 558 17.82 -5.52 -13.56
C THR A 558 18.52 -4.73 -14.68
N PRO A 559 18.30 -5.07 -15.96
CA PRO A 559 18.95 -4.37 -17.07
C PRO A 559 18.38 -2.95 -17.21
N SER A 560 19.24 -1.98 -17.50
CA SER A 560 18.84 -0.64 -17.92
C SER A 560 19.32 -0.39 -19.35
N GLN A 561 18.40 0.02 -20.22
CA GLN A 561 18.73 0.46 -21.58
C GLN A 561 19.51 1.78 -21.63
N PHE A 562 19.64 2.46 -20.48
CA PHE A 562 20.33 3.74 -20.34
C PHE A 562 21.58 3.64 -19.46
N ASN A 563 22.01 2.43 -19.10
CA ASN A 563 23.15 2.18 -18.21
C ASN A 563 23.07 2.95 -16.87
N TYR A 564 21.85 3.17 -16.36
CA TYR A 564 21.61 3.99 -15.17
C TYR A 564 22.19 5.41 -15.28
N GLU A 565 21.95 6.05 -16.43
CA GLU A 565 22.19 7.48 -16.65
C GLU A 565 20.88 8.22 -16.88
N TRP A 566 20.70 9.32 -16.16
CA TRP A 566 19.52 10.18 -16.20
C TRP A 566 19.83 11.53 -16.85
N ILE A 567 18.77 12.22 -17.28
CA ILE A 567 18.84 13.64 -17.65
C ILE A 567 18.26 14.41 -16.47
N VAL A 568 19.13 15.03 -15.67
CA VAL A 568 18.77 15.53 -14.34
C VAL A 568 18.53 17.04 -14.36
N PRO A 569 17.30 17.52 -14.04
CA PRO A 569 17.03 18.94 -13.82
C PRO A 569 17.53 19.37 -12.44
N ILE A 570 18.48 20.31 -12.40
CA ILE A 570 19.13 20.80 -11.18
C ILE A 570 18.66 22.23 -10.88
N ARG A 571 17.74 22.36 -9.92
CA ARG A 571 17.45 23.62 -9.23
C ARG A 571 18.51 23.82 -8.15
N TRP A 572 19.20 24.95 -8.15
CA TRP A 572 20.32 25.19 -7.25
C TRP A 572 20.45 26.67 -6.90
N MET A 573 21.14 26.95 -5.80
CA MET A 573 21.44 28.31 -5.39
C MET A 573 22.87 28.41 -4.86
N LYS A 574 23.36 29.65 -4.88
CA LYS A 574 24.53 30.08 -4.13
C LYS A 574 24.08 30.91 -2.93
N ASN A 575 25.01 31.21 -2.03
CA ASN A 575 24.78 32.22 -0.99
C ASN A 575 24.32 33.59 -1.53
N THR A 576 24.59 33.90 -2.80
CA THR A 576 24.14 35.13 -3.49
C THR A 576 22.72 35.06 -4.05
N GLY A 577 22.07 33.90 -4.03
CA GLY A 577 20.70 33.70 -4.51
C GLY A 577 20.53 32.49 -5.44
N GLU A 578 19.27 32.23 -5.80
CA GLU A 578 18.89 31.17 -6.73
C GLU A 578 19.53 31.35 -8.11
N GLN A 579 19.87 30.23 -8.75
CA GLN A 579 20.48 30.19 -10.07
C GLN A 579 19.51 29.62 -11.10
N PRO A 580 19.71 29.89 -12.41
CA PRO A 580 18.92 29.26 -13.47
C PRO A 580 18.96 27.74 -13.41
N LEU A 581 17.86 27.10 -13.83
CA LEU A 581 17.76 25.64 -13.96
C LEU A 581 18.92 25.11 -14.82
N TYR A 582 19.63 24.11 -14.31
CA TYR A 582 20.73 23.46 -14.99
C TYR A 582 20.36 22.03 -15.39
N TRP A 583 20.82 21.55 -16.54
CA TRP A 583 20.54 20.19 -17.02
C TRP A 583 21.82 19.36 -17.07
N LEU A 584 21.94 18.38 -16.17
CA LEU A 584 23.02 17.40 -16.22
C LEU A 584 22.62 16.27 -17.19
N GLN A 585 23.08 16.38 -18.44
CA GLN A 585 22.75 15.45 -19.52
C GLN A 585 23.78 14.32 -19.69
N ALA A 586 24.99 14.52 -19.17
CA ALA A 586 26.08 13.56 -19.23
C ALA A 586 26.34 12.96 -17.85
N LYS A 587 27.02 11.80 -17.82
CA LYS A 587 27.45 11.16 -16.58
C LYS A 587 28.33 12.06 -15.71
N GLN A 588 29.17 12.89 -16.33
CA GLN A 588 30.04 13.84 -15.65
C GLN A 588 30.31 15.06 -16.53
N VAL A 589 30.49 16.22 -15.91
CA VAL A 589 30.80 17.49 -16.59
C VAL A 589 31.59 18.41 -15.66
N ASP A 590 32.50 19.20 -16.22
CA ASP A 590 33.16 20.29 -15.50
C ASP A 590 32.52 21.62 -15.92
N ASP A 591 31.89 22.31 -14.96
CA ASP A 591 31.24 23.59 -15.19
C ASP A 591 31.71 24.64 -14.16
N PRO A 592 32.38 25.73 -14.61
CA PRO A 592 32.81 26.81 -13.73
C PRO A 592 31.68 27.46 -12.92
N ALA A 593 30.41 27.36 -13.36
CA ALA A 593 29.27 27.86 -12.62
C ALA A 593 29.15 27.23 -11.22
N PHE A 594 29.57 25.98 -11.06
CA PHE A 594 29.52 25.26 -9.79
C PHE A 594 30.77 25.46 -8.92
N ARG A 595 31.66 26.39 -9.27
CA ARG A 595 32.82 26.75 -8.43
C ARG A 595 32.44 27.79 -7.37
N VAL A 596 32.95 27.61 -6.16
CA VAL A 596 32.87 28.57 -5.05
C VAL A 596 34.23 28.82 -4.42
N THR A 597 34.43 30.00 -3.83
CA THR A 597 35.67 30.37 -3.12
C THR A 597 35.34 31.00 -1.76
N GLY A 598 36.32 31.09 -0.86
CA GLY A 598 36.12 31.76 0.43
C GLY A 598 35.09 31.07 1.33
N ASN A 599 34.00 31.76 1.67
CA ASN A 599 32.90 31.25 2.50
C ASN A 599 31.61 30.97 1.68
N ASP A 600 31.67 31.08 0.36
CA ASP A 600 30.51 30.86 -0.51
C ASP A 600 30.16 29.37 -0.55
N TRP A 601 28.88 29.04 -0.64
CA TRP A 601 28.41 27.65 -0.71
C TRP A 601 27.42 27.49 -1.85
N ILE A 602 27.28 26.24 -2.30
CA ILE A 602 26.23 25.80 -3.22
C ILE A 602 25.33 24.80 -2.50
N VAL A 603 24.04 24.91 -2.74
CA VAL A 603 23.07 23.84 -2.46
C VAL A 603 22.25 23.59 -3.72
N ALA A 604 22.05 22.31 -4.04
CA ALA A 604 21.31 21.85 -5.19
C ALA A 604 20.12 20.98 -4.75
N ASN A 605 19.20 20.78 -5.70
CA ASN A 605 17.88 20.21 -5.49
C ASN A 605 17.01 21.05 -4.53
N LEU A 606 16.85 22.34 -4.84
CA LEU A 606 15.98 23.24 -4.06
C LEU A 606 14.58 22.64 -3.90
N ASN A 607 14.06 22.68 -2.67
CA ASN A 607 12.77 22.11 -2.28
C ASN A 607 12.60 20.61 -2.60
N VAL A 608 13.71 19.89 -2.85
CA VAL A 608 13.71 18.48 -3.24
C VAL A 608 12.78 18.22 -4.42
N LEU A 609 12.76 19.14 -5.40
CA LEU A 609 11.88 19.05 -6.58
C LEU A 609 12.29 17.93 -7.53
N GLY A 610 13.60 17.66 -7.62
CA GLY A 610 14.13 16.56 -8.42
C GLY A 610 14.21 15.26 -7.63
N TYR A 611 13.96 14.15 -8.32
CA TYR A 611 14.03 12.80 -7.77
C TYR A 611 15.48 12.27 -7.75
N TYR A 612 16.36 12.94 -7.01
CA TYR A 612 17.76 12.56 -6.84
C TYR A 612 18.33 13.07 -5.52
N ARG A 613 19.44 12.48 -5.07
CA ARG A 613 20.18 12.92 -3.88
C ARG A 613 21.38 13.77 -4.26
N VAL A 614 21.85 14.63 -3.35
CA VAL A 614 23.01 15.48 -3.61
C VAL A 614 24.12 15.23 -2.60
N ASN A 615 25.32 15.02 -3.12
CA ASN A 615 26.56 15.01 -2.34
C ASN A 615 27.45 16.20 -2.73
N TYR A 616 28.26 16.67 -1.78
CA TYR A 616 29.22 17.75 -1.98
C TYR A 616 30.62 17.35 -1.50
N ASP A 617 31.64 18.10 -1.92
CA ASP A 617 32.94 18.05 -1.23
C ASP A 617 32.81 18.49 0.24
N MET A 618 33.78 18.06 1.06
CA MET A 618 33.76 18.30 2.51
C MET A 618 33.73 19.79 2.87
N ASP A 619 34.43 20.65 2.11
CA ASP A 619 34.47 22.08 2.42
C ASP A 619 33.09 22.73 2.25
N ASN A 620 32.32 22.33 1.24
CA ASN A 620 30.96 22.81 1.05
C ASN A 620 30.00 22.24 2.11
N TRP A 621 30.14 20.97 2.51
CA TRP A 621 29.39 20.41 3.64
C TRP A 621 29.60 21.22 4.93
N GLU A 622 30.85 21.56 5.25
CA GLU A 622 31.16 22.37 6.44
C GLU A 622 30.54 23.77 6.37
N ARG A 623 30.50 24.39 5.18
CA ARG A 623 29.83 25.68 4.99
C ARG A 623 28.32 25.58 5.16
N LEU A 624 27.70 24.53 4.60
CA LEU A 624 26.25 24.32 4.70
C LEU A 624 25.81 24.08 6.15
N LEU A 625 26.60 23.40 6.99
CA LEU A 625 26.26 23.23 8.41
C LEU A 625 26.09 24.54 9.19
N SER A 626 26.48 25.70 8.62
CA SER A 626 26.39 27.01 9.28
C SER A 626 25.13 27.85 8.95
N THR A 627 24.49 27.70 7.78
CA THR A 627 23.29 28.51 7.38
C THR A 627 22.60 27.91 6.14
N ILE A 628 21.29 27.57 6.20
CA ILE A 628 20.55 26.92 5.08
C ILE A 628 19.07 27.37 5.01
N PRO A 629 18.49 27.50 3.79
CA PRO A 629 17.03 27.56 3.56
C PRO A 629 16.24 26.40 4.19
N LEU A 630 15.00 26.63 4.62
CA LEU A 630 14.21 25.67 5.41
C LEU A 630 14.09 24.27 4.76
N LEU A 631 13.60 24.16 3.53
CA LEU A 631 13.38 22.85 2.89
C LEU A 631 14.68 22.11 2.57
N ASN A 632 15.76 22.83 2.27
CA ASN A 632 17.07 22.21 2.11
C ASN A 632 17.66 21.73 3.46
N ARG A 633 17.17 22.18 4.62
CA ARG A 633 17.53 21.56 5.91
C ARG A 633 16.99 20.13 6.02
N VAL A 634 15.75 19.93 5.57
CA VAL A 634 15.08 18.61 5.52
C VAL A 634 15.89 17.67 4.63
N GLN A 635 16.25 18.15 3.43
CA GLN A 635 17.07 17.45 2.46
C GLN A 635 18.46 17.12 3.00
N LEU A 636 19.19 18.10 3.54
CA LEU A 636 20.60 17.90 3.92
C LEU A 636 20.74 16.91 5.08
N ILE A 637 19.77 16.87 6.00
CA ILE A 637 19.70 15.81 7.00
C ILE A 637 19.51 14.46 6.28
N ASP A 638 18.46 14.31 5.47
CA ASP A 638 18.12 13.03 4.84
C ASP A 638 19.22 12.51 3.90
N ASP A 639 19.74 13.38 3.03
CA ASP A 639 20.85 13.08 2.13
C ASP A 639 22.08 12.68 2.93
N ALA A 640 22.48 13.43 3.97
CA ALA A 640 23.67 13.07 4.74
C ALA A 640 23.55 11.68 5.39
N PHE A 641 22.41 11.37 6.00
CA PHE A 641 22.19 10.05 6.62
C PHE A 641 22.22 8.91 5.59
N ASN A 642 21.61 9.10 4.41
CA ASN A 642 21.58 8.06 3.38
C ASN A 642 22.91 7.94 2.61
N LEU A 643 23.61 9.05 2.34
CA LEU A 643 24.98 9.05 1.82
C LEU A 643 25.95 8.35 2.77
N ALA A 644 25.77 8.53 4.09
CA ALA A 644 26.57 7.82 5.08
C ALA A 644 26.29 6.31 5.07
N ARG A 645 25.01 5.91 4.95
CA ARG A 645 24.63 4.49 4.78
C ARG A 645 25.25 3.89 3.52
N ALA A 646 25.28 4.64 2.43
CA ALA A 646 25.91 4.28 1.16
C ALA A 646 27.44 4.39 1.15
N LYS A 647 28.08 4.70 2.29
CA LYS A 647 29.55 4.84 2.44
C LYS A 647 30.17 5.98 1.60
N ILE A 648 29.37 6.97 1.19
CA ILE A 648 29.82 8.12 0.39
C ILE A 648 30.41 9.20 1.31
N ILE A 649 29.83 9.40 2.49
CA ILE A 649 30.33 10.32 3.52
C ILE A 649 30.48 9.60 4.88
N PRO A 650 31.25 10.14 5.83
CA PRO A 650 31.33 9.59 7.18
C PRO A 650 29.99 9.71 7.94
N THR A 651 29.57 8.67 8.68
CA THR A 651 28.39 8.72 9.56
C THR A 651 28.45 9.85 10.59
N THR A 652 29.64 10.24 11.04
CA THR A 652 29.81 11.37 11.97
C THR A 652 29.42 12.71 11.34
N LEU A 653 29.59 12.88 10.02
CA LEU A 653 29.09 14.08 9.31
C LEU A 653 27.56 14.10 9.33
N ALA A 654 26.91 12.96 9.06
CA ALA A 654 25.45 12.85 9.15
C ALA A 654 24.93 13.19 10.55
N LEU A 655 25.54 12.65 11.62
CA LEU A 655 25.17 12.99 13.00
C LEU A 655 25.38 14.47 13.33
N ARG A 656 26.38 15.13 12.75
CA ARG A 656 26.58 16.58 12.94
C ARG A 656 25.47 17.42 12.33
N THR A 657 24.78 16.94 11.28
CA THR A 657 23.61 17.63 10.73
C THR A 657 22.47 17.76 11.74
N THR A 658 22.44 16.97 12.82
CA THR A 658 21.38 17.06 13.83
C THR A 658 21.70 18.04 14.97
N GLN A 659 22.93 18.57 15.05
CA GLN A 659 23.36 19.41 16.18
C GLN A 659 22.61 20.74 16.27
N TYR A 660 22.25 21.33 15.12
CA TYR A 660 21.51 22.59 15.09
C TYR A 660 20.03 22.43 15.52
N LEU A 661 19.49 21.21 15.59
CA LEU A 661 18.08 20.97 15.90
C LEU A 661 17.67 21.54 17.26
N SER A 662 18.60 21.72 18.20
CA SER A 662 18.35 22.40 19.48
C SER A 662 17.75 23.81 19.34
N THR A 663 18.05 24.51 18.24
CA THR A 663 17.49 25.83 17.91
C THR A 663 16.42 25.78 16.81
N GLU A 664 16.21 24.63 16.18
CA GLU A 664 15.16 24.43 15.16
C GLU A 664 13.77 24.39 15.80
N ARG A 665 12.79 24.95 15.09
CA ARG A 665 11.39 25.05 15.52
C ARG A 665 10.42 24.49 14.49
N GLU A 666 10.86 24.33 13.25
CA GLU A 666 10.02 23.83 12.17
C GLU A 666 9.84 22.31 12.25
N TYR A 667 8.65 21.83 11.86
CA TYR A 667 8.27 20.42 11.97
C TYR A 667 9.12 19.50 11.08
N MET A 668 9.26 19.84 9.79
CA MET A 668 9.83 18.92 8.81
C MET A 668 11.30 18.55 9.07
N PRO A 669 12.21 19.48 9.47
CA PRO A 669 13.59 19.10 9.78
C PRO A 669 13.68 18.18 11.00
N TRP A 670 12.86 18.42 12.03
CA TRP A 670 12.75 17.51 13.18
C TRP A 670 12.24 16.13 12.76
N LYS A 671 11.19 16.08 11.93
CA LYS A 671 10.64 14.81 11.43
C LYS A 671 11.68 14.04 10.60
N SER A 672 12.37 14.70 9.67
CA SER A 672 13.45 14.09 8.88
C SER A 672 14.58 13.52 9.75
N ALA A 673 14.99 14.25 10.78
CA ALA A 673 15.97 13.76 11.74
C ALA A 673 15.50 12.55 12.52
N LEU A 674 14.25 12.58 13.03
CA LEU A 674 13.66 11.46 13.76
C LEU A 674 13.54 10.21 12.87
N ASP A 675 13.12 10.37 11.61
CA ASP A 675 12.98 9.26 10.67
C ASP A 675 14.33 8.62 10.33
N ASN A 676 15.37 9.43 10.14
CA ASN A 676 16.72 8.92 9.88
C ASN A 676 17.37 8.31 11.14
N LEU A 677 17.10 8.87 12.32
CA LEU A 677 17.56 8.33 13.60
C LEU A 677 16.79 7.07 14.03
N ASP A 678 15.56 6.85 13.54
CA ASP A 678 14.80 5.60 13.76
C ASP A 678 15.59 4.38 13.27
N TYR A 679 16.29 4.50 12.13
CA TYR A 679 17.18 3.44 11.68
C TYR A 679 18.29 3.13 12.70
N TYR A 680 18.94 4.16 13.24
CA TYR A 680 19.99 4.00 14.25
C TYR A 680 19.42 3.38 15.53
N TYR A 681 18.23 3.82 15.95
CA TYR A 681 17.49 3.22 17.06
C TYR A 681 17.25 1.73 16.81
N LEU A 682 16.68 1.35 15.67
CA LEU A 682 16.37 -0.04 15.34
C LEU A 682 17.61 -0.94 15.22
N MET A 683 18.73 -0.38 14.76
CA MET A 683 20.00 -1.13 14.66
C MET A 683 20.69 -1.27 16.02
N PHE A 684 20.46 -0.35 16.96
CA PHE A 684 21.18 -0.31 18.24
C PHE A 684 20.35 -0.65 19.47
N ASP A 685 19.01 -0.69 19.42
CA ASP A 685 18.10 -0.92 20.57
C ASP A 685 18.34 -2.25 21.30
N ARG A 686 18.99 -3.22 20.61
CA ARG A 686 19.43 -4.52 21.15
C ARG A 686 20.93 -4.59 21.47
N SER A 687 21.59 -3.43 21.61
CA SER A 687 23.05 -3.32 21.79
C SER A 687 23.46 -2.33 22.90
N GLU A 688 24.74 -2.37 23.28
CA GLU A 688 25.33 -1.46 24.29
C GLU A 688 25.31 0.04 23.90
N VAL A 689 25.11 0.36 22.61
CA VAL A 689 25.03 1.74 22.12
C VAL A 689 23.74 2.42 22.58
N TYR A 690 22.68 1.63 22.80
CA TYR A 690 21.35 2.15 23.15
C TYR A 690 21.32 2.98 24.42
N GLY A 691 22.11 2.61 25.44
CA GLY A 691 22.16 3.34 26.72
C GLY A 691 22.64 4.79 26.58
N TYR A 692 23.40 5.10 25.52
CA TYR A 692 23.82 6.48 25.20
C TYR A 692 22.74 7.23 24.41
N LEU A 693 21.97 6.53 23.56
CA LEU A 693 20.85 7.12 22.82
C LEU A 693 19.66 7.50 23.72
N GLN A 694 19.49 6.84 24.87
CA GLN A 694 18.37 7.06 25.80
C GLN A 694 18.44 8.34 26.66
N GLN A 695 19.55 9.09 26.67
CA GLN A 695 19.76 10.20 27.61
C GLN A 695 19.01 11.50 27.23
N VAL A 696 17.71 11.41 26.98
CA VAL A 696 16.78 12.53 26.79
C VAL A 696 15.83 12.63 27.99
N GLU A 697 16.39 12.70 29.20
CA GLU A 697 15.70 12.56 30.49
C GLU A 697 14.49 13.51 30.72
N PRO A 698 14.53 14.82 30.33
CA PRO A 698 13.48 15.77 30.73
C PRO A 698 12.10 15.55 30.09
N LEU A 699 12.04 15.10 28.83
CA LEU A 699 10.77 14.91 28.11
C LEU A 699 10.08 13.62 28.56
N PHE A 700 10.86 12.56 28.76
CA PHE A 700 10.37 11.30 29.31
C PHE A 700 9.82 11.48 30.73
N ASP A 701 10.50 12.23 31.59
CA ASP A 701 10.03 12.51 32.94
C ASP A 701 8.77 13.39 32.96
N HIS A 702 8.65 14.35 32.03
CA HIS A 702 7.45 15.18 31.90
C HIS A 702 6.21 14.32 31.58
N PHE A 703 6.27 13.47 30.55
CA PHE A 703 5.14 12.62 30.19
C PHE A 703 4.88 11.52 31.22
N LYS A 704 5.92 10.90 31.78
CA LYS A 704 5.79 9.91 32.86
C LYS A 704 5.07 10.46 34.09
N LYS A 705 5.32 11.74 34.44
CA LYS A 705 4.60 12.42 35.53
C LYS A 705 3.15 12.74 35.16
N LEU A 706 2.90 13.11 33.91
CA LEU A 706 1.55 13.41 33.39
C LEU A 706 0.66 12.16 33.35
N THR A 707 1.23 10.96 33.15
CA THR A 707 0.51 9.70 32.96
C THR A 707 0.46 8.78 34.19
N GLY A 708 1.02 9.19 35.33
CA GLY A 708 1.19 8.34 36.51
C GLY A 708 -0.10 7.82 37.18
N ASN A 709 -1.28 8.35 36.85
CA ASN A 709 -2.58 7.89 37.39
C ASN A 709 -3.69 7.84 36.31
N TRP A 710 -3.36 7.36 35.11
CA TRP A 710 -4.23 7.38 33.92
C TRP A 710 -5.50 6.52 33.98
N THR A 711 -5.70 5.70 35.03
CA THR A 711 -6.92 4.88 35.19
C THR A 711 -8.14 5.67 35.67
N ASP A 712 -7.95 6.89 36.19
CA ASP A 712 -9.02 7.84 36.49
C ASP A 712 -9.20 8.78 35.29
N VAL A 713 -10.18 8.51 34.42
CA VAL A 713 -10.56 9.44 33.36
C VAL A 713 -11.27 10.64 34.00
N PRO A 714 -10.72 11.87 33.95
CA PRO A 714 -11.37 13.01 34.56
C PRO A 714 -12.71 13.32 33.88
N GLU A 715 -13.77 13.60 34.64
CA GLU A 715 -15.09 13.97 34.11
C GLU A 715 -15.09 15.33 33.38
N GLY A 716 -14.09 16.19 33.62
CA GLY A 716 -13.99 17.52 33.02
C GLY A 716 -13.40 17.49 31.59
N HIS A 717 -14.07 18.12 30.62
CA HIS A 717 -13.59 18.26 29.23
C HIS A 717 -12.20 18.91 29.10
N TYR A 718 -11.79 19.76 30.05
CA TYR A 718 -10.48 20.42 30.06
C TYR A 718 -9.34 19.55 30.62
N ASP A 719 -9.67 18.45 31.29
CA ASP A 719 -8.73 17.52 31.93
C ASP A 719 -8.49 16.26 31.06
N GLN A 720 -9.17 16.16 29.91
CA GLN A 720 -8.99 15.07 28.94
C GLN A 720 -7.67 15.22 28.18
N ILE A 721 -7.02 14.09 27.87
CA ILE A 721 -5.78 14.09 27.09
C ILE A 721 -6.09 14.62 25.68
N GLN A 722 -5.43 15.72 25.33
CA GLN A 722 -5.52 16.35 24.01
C GLN A 722 -5.33 15.29 22.90
N PRO A 723 -6.19 15.26 21.86
CA PRO A 723 -6.16 14.26 20.79
C PRO A 723 -4.78 14.00 20.16
N ASN A 724 -3.96 15.05 20.07
CA ASN A 724 -2.59 15.01 19.54
C ASN A 724 -1.61 14.25 20.44
N LEU A 725 -1.87 14.17 21.76
CA LEU A 725 -0.98 13.53 22.75
C LEU A 725 -1.44 12.11 23.14
N ARG A 726 -2.67 11.71 22.80
CA ARG A 726 -3.26 10.43 23.23
C ARG A 726 -2.40 9.22 22.89
N ALA A 727 -1.89 9.12 21.66
CA ALA A 727 -1.07 7.97 21.24
C ALA A 727 0.17 7.81 22.14
N THR A 728 0.92 8.90 22.36
CA THR A 728 2.10 8.92 23.23
C THR A 728 1.74 8.62 24.67
N VAL A 729 0.67 9.21 25.18
CA VAL A 729 0.21 9.02 26.57
C VAL A 729 -0.20 7.57 26.81
N TYR A 730 -1.06 6.99 25.96
CA TYR A 730 -1.51 5.60 26.09
C TYR A 730 -0.33 4.64 26.00
N CYS A 731 0.54 4.80 25.00
CA CYS A 731 1.71 3.95 24.82
C CYS A 731 2.64 4.02 26.04
N THR A 732 2.94 5.23 26.55
CA THR A 732 3.83 5.42 27.71
C THR A 732 3.22 4.83 28.98
N ALA A 733 1.92 5.00 29.18
CA ALA A 733 1.21 4.46 30.34
C ALA A 733 1.19 2.92 30.32
N ILE A 734 0.91 2.30 29.17
CA ILE A 734 0.91 0.84 28.99
C ILE A 734 2.33 0.27 29.11
N ALA A 735 3.34 0.97 28.59
CA ALA A 735 4.74 0.56 28.72
C ALA A 735 5.24 0.58 30.17
N ALA A 736 4.79 1.56 30.97
CA ALA A 736 5.13 1.71 32.38
C ALA A 736 4.27 0.84 33.32
N GLY A 737 3.08 0.43 32.87
CA GLY A 737 2.09 -0.34 33.63
C GLY A 737 2.26 -1.85 33.55
N GLY A 738 1.25 -2.57 34.05
CA GLY A 738 1.16 -4.03 34.02
C GLY A 738 -0.13 -4.54 33.36
N ALA A 739 -0.54 -5.75 33.73
CA ALA A 739 -1.75 -6.38 33.18
C ALA A 739 -3.02 -5.56 33.47
N LYS A 740 -3.12 -4.89 34.63
CA LYS A 740 -4.27 -4.04 34.97
C LYS A 740 -4.46 -2.91 33.96
N GLU A 741 -3.37 -2.19 33.69
CA GLU A 741 -3.31 -1.09 32.73
C GLU A 741 -3.63 -1.57 31.31
N TRP A 742 -3.07 -2.72 30.92
CA TRP A 742 -3.33 -3.33 29.62
C TRP A 742 -4.79 -3.79 29.46
N ASP A 743 -5.34 -4.50 30.45
CA ASP A 743 -6.72 -5.01 30.42
C ASP A 743 -7.74 -3.86 30.43
N PHE A 744 -7.42 -2.74 31.09
CA PHE A 744 -8.22 -1.52 31.02
C PHE A 744 -8.25 -0.94 29.60
N ALA A 745 -7.09 -0.71 28.97
CA ALA A 745 -7.02 -0.25 27.57
C ALA A 745 -7.67 -1.24 26.59
N TRP A 746 -7.55 -2.55 26.84
CA TRP A 746 -8.23 -3.58 26.06
C TRP A 746 -9.75 -3.46 26.17
N GLY A 747 -10.27 -3.25 27.38
CA GLY A 747 -11.69 -2.97 27.60
C GLY A 747 -12.16 -1.70 26.90
N MET A 748 -11.35 -0.64 26.89
CA MET A 748 -11.65 0.57 26.12
C MET A 748 -11.67 0.29 24.61
N PHE A 749 -10.70 -0.46 24.09
CA PHE A 749 -10.61 -0.82 22.68
C PHE A 749 -11.83 -1.62 22.21
N GLN A 750 -12.25 -2.63 22.98
CA GLN A 750 -13.41 -3.46 22.66
C GLN A 750 -14.73 -2.68 22.68
N ASN A 751 -14.81 -1.60 23.46
CA ASN A 751 -15.99 -0.74 23.56
C ASN A 751 -15.90 0.54 22.72
N ALA A 752 -14.83 0.74 21.96
CA ALA A 752 -14.62 1.95 21.19
C ALA A 752 -15.59 2.01 20.00
N THR A 753 -16.40 3.06 19.95
CA THR A 753 -17.35 3.29 18.83
C THR A 753 -16.73 4.14 17.71
N ILE A 754 -15.64 4.84 18.00
CA ILE A 754 -14.89 5.72 17.10
C ILE A 754 -13.64 4.97 16.60
N ALA A 755 -13.56 4.73 15.29
CA ALA A 755 -12.49 3.95 14.69
C ALA A 755 -11.08 4.52 14.97
N ILE A 756 -10.93 5.84 15.03
CA ILE A 756 -9.65 6.51 15.32
C ILE A 756 -9.19 6.29 16.76
N GLU A 757 -10.11 6.28 17.74
CA GLU A 757 -9.76 5.94 19.13
C GLU A 757 -9.35 4.46 19.23
N ALA A 758 -10.12 3.59 18.58
CA ALA A 758 -9.81 2.16 18.53
C ALA A 758 -8.40 1.91 17.94
N ASP A 759 -8.04 2.62 16.86
CA ASP A 759 -6.71 2.53 16.25
C ASP A 759 -5.59 2.97 17.21
N LYS A 760 -5.77 4.09 17.93
CA LYS A 760 -4.80 4.58 18.93
C LYS A 760 -4.62 3.59 20.08
N LEU A 761 -5.72 3.03 20.60
CA LEU A 761 -5.68 2.03 21.68
C LEU A 761 -5.02 0.73 21.21
N ARG A 762 -5.38 0.24 20.02
CA ARG A 762 -4.80 -0.95 19.39
C ARG A 762 -3.28 -0.82 19.26
N ALA A 763 -2.79 0.31 18.78
CA ALA A 763 -1.36 0.59 18.71
C ALA A 763 -0.72 0.70 20.11
N ALA A 764 -1.36 1.40 21.06
CA ALA A 764 -0.81 1.59 22.40
C ALA A 764 -0.68 0.27 23.19
N LEU A 765 -1.58 -0.68 23.00
CA LEU A 765 -1.54 -2.02 23.62
C LEU A 765 -0.26 -2.79 23.25
N THR A 766 0.39 -2.48 22.13
CA THR A 766 1.66 -3.10 21.73
C THR A 766 2.86 -2.53 22.47
N CYS A 767 2.72 -1.42 23.20
CA CYS A 767 3.81 -0.79 23.94
C CYS A 767 4.15 -1.48 25.26
N THR A 768 3.36 -2.47 25.70
CA THR A 768 3.67 -3.23 26.93
C THR A 768 5.03 -3.91 26.83
N THR A 769 5.76 -3.92 27.93
CA THR A 769 7.08 -4.56 28.03
C THR A 769 7.00 -6.01 28.52
N ILE A 770 5.78 -6.52 28.76
CA ILE A 770 5.52 -7.84 29.34
C ILE A 770 5.30 -8.87 28.21
N PRO A 771 6.20 -9.86 28.03
CA PRO A 771 6.16 -10.78 26.88
C PRO A 771 4.86 -11.59 26.74
N TRP A 772 4.28 -12.06 27.84
CA TRP A 772 3.07 -12.89 27.78
C TRP A 772 1.83 -12.11 27.35
N LEU A 773 1.79 -10.78 27.61
CA LEU A 773 0.72 -9.91 27.11
C LEU A 773 0.83 -9.72 25.59
N LEU A 774 2.05 -9.55 25.07
CA LEU A 774 2.29 -9.46 23.62
C LEU A 774 1.96 -10.77 22.89
N ASN A 775 2.33 -11.92 23.44
CA ASN A 775 1.95 -13.23 22.89
C ASN A 775 0.43 -13.43 22.89
N ARG A 776 -0.24 -13.13 24.00
CA ARG A 776 -1.71 -13.14 24.06
C ARG A 776 -2.30 -12.22 22.99
N TYR A 777 -1.69 -11.05 22.77
CA TYR A 777 -2.18 -10.11 21.78
C TYR A 777 -1.98 -10.59 20.34
N LEU A 778 -0.86 -11.28 20.04
CA LEU A 778 -0.65 -11.95 18.76
C LEU A 778 -1.73 -13.00 18.49
N GLU A 779 -2.08 -13.82 19.49
CA GLU A 779 -3.15 -14.82 19.36
C GLU A 779 -4.51 -14.17 19.02
N PHE A 780 -4.82 -13.00 19.58
CA PHE A 780 -6.05 -12.26 19.26
C PHE A 780 -6.11 -11.83 17.79
N THR A 781 -4.98 -11.69 17.10
CA THR A 781 -4.96 -11.34 15.67
C THR A 781 -5.48 -12.45 14.75
N LEU A 782 -5.56 -13.70 15.25
CA LEU A 782 -6.12 -14.83 14.51
C LEU A 782 -7.65 -14.96 14.67
N ASP A 783 -8.24 -14.25 15.64
CA ASP A 783 -9.68 -14.24 15.90
C ASP A 783 -10.30 -12.93 15.40
N PRO A 784 -11.08 -12.95 14.31
CA PRO A 784 -11.69 -11.76 13.74
C PRO A 784 -12.69 -11.07 14.68
N ASN A 785 -13.18 -11.74 15.73
CA ASN A 785 -14.06 -11.13 16.74
C ASN A 785 -13.30 -10.30 17.76
N LEU A 786 -11.99 -10.53 17.94
CA LEU A 786 -11.14 -9.78 18.87
C LEU A 786 -10.39 -8.68 18.15
N ILE A 787 -9.84 -8.98 16.96
CA ILE A 787 -9.17 -8.02 16.08
C ILE A 787 -9.69 -8.22 14.67
N ARG A 788 -10.32 -7.18 14.10
CA ARG A 788 -10.83 -7.21 12.72
C ARG A 788 -9.75 -7.63 11.74
N ARG A 789 -10.13 -8.37 10.69
CA ARG A 789 -9.17 -8.88 9.69
C ARG A 789 -8.33 -7.79 9.04
N GLN A 790 -8.94 -6.63 8.76
CA GLN A 790 -8.26 -5.45 8.19
C GLN A 790 -7.19 -4.82 9.10
N ASP A 791 -7.20 -5.16 10.40
CA ASP A 791 -6.32 -4.60 11.42
C ASP A 791 -5.30 -5.64 11.93
N ALA A 792 -5.43 -6.92 11.56
CA ALA A 792 -4.60 -8.01 12.05
C ALA A 792 -3.13 -7.84 11.69
N THR A 793 -2.81 -7.64 10.39
CA THR A 793 -1.42 -7.50 9.93
C THR A 793 -0.74 -6.26 10.52
N ASN A 794 -1.45 -5.13 10.58
CA ASN A 794 -0.93 -3.92 11.21
C ASN A 794 -0.68 -4.10 12.72
N THR A 795 -1.52 -4.87 13.42
CA THR A 795 -1.31 -5.19 14.84
C THR A 795 -0.05 -6.04 15.01
N ILE A 796 0.16 -7.05 14.17
CA ILE A 796 1.37 -7.88 14.19
C ILE A 796 2.61 -7.02 13.93
N ILE A 797 2.59 -6.13 12.92
CA ILE A 797 3.69 -5.20 12.63
C ILE A 797 3.97 -4.29 13.83
N SER A 798 2.92 -3.78 14.49
CA SER A 798 3.02 -2.91 15.66
C SER A 798 3.62 -3.64 16.88
N ILE A 799 3.32 -4.93 17.05
CA ILE A 799 3.97 -5.79 18.06
C ILE A 799 5.42 -6.04 17.67
N ALA A 800 5.70 -6.30 16.39
CA ALA A 800 7.07 -6.49 15.90
C ALA A 800 7.93 -5.22 16.06
N SER A 801 7.29 -4.05 16.09
CA SER A 801 7.91 -2.74 16.33
C SER A 801 8.30 -2.51 17.79
N ASN A 802 7.82 -3.32 18.73
CA ASN A 802 8.31 -3.37 20.10
C ASN A 802 9.57 -4.26 20.18
N VAL A 803 10.62 -3.81 20.87
CA VAL A 803 11.88 -4.58 21.02
C VAL A 803 11.68 -5.94 21.69
N VAL A 804 10.75 -6.04 22.65
CA VAL A 804 10.35 -7.29 23.31
C VAL A 804 9.46 -8.13 22.40
N GLY A 805 8.59 -7.47 21.61
CA GLY A 805 7.63 -8.12 20.73
C GLY A 805 8.21 -8.64 19.42
N GLN A 806 9.35 -8.10 18.95
CA GLN A 806 9.98 -8.49 17.69
C GLN A 806 10.20 -10.01 17.55
N PRO A 807 10.92 -10.69 18.45
CA PRO A 807 11.14 -12.13 18.31
C PRO A 807 9.83 -12.92 18.41
N LEU A 808 8.88 -12.47 19.24
CA LEU A 808 7.58 -13.10 19.41
C LEU A 808 6.75 -13.06 18.12
N ALA A 809 6.68 -11.89 17.48
CA ALA A 809 5.97 -11.69 16.23
C ALA A 809 6.60 -12.50 15.09
N TRP A 810 7.94 -12.57 15.02
CA TRP A 810 8.64 -13.37 14.02
C TRP A 810 8.36 -14.87 14.16
N ASP A 811 8.45 -15.40 15.38
CA ASP A 811 8.14 -16.81 15.66
C ASP A 811 6.68 -17.13 15.36
N PHE A 812 5.77 -16.23 15.73
CA PHE A 812 4.34 -16.35 15.47
C PHE A 812 4.02 -16.39 13.97
N ILE A 813 4.62 -15.52 13.16
CA ILE A 813 4.41 -15.52 11.71
C ILE A 813 4.91 -16.82 11.08
N ARG A 814 6.12 -17.27 11.45
CA ARG A 814 6.66 -18.53 10.92
C ARG A 814 5.78 -19.73 11.27
N ALA A 815 5.23 -19.77 12.48
CA ALA A 815 4.37 -20.86 12.94
C ALA A 815 2.98 -20.86 12.27
N ASN A 816 2.49 -19.70 11.84
CA ASN A 816 1.10 -19.54 11.38
C ASN A 816 0.97 -19.08 9.91
N TRP A 817 2.07 -19.07 9.13
CA TRP A 817 2.09 -18.48 7.78
C TRP A 817 0.99 -19.02 6.88
N ALA A 818 0.81 -20.35 6.79
CA ALA A 818 -0.20 -20.95 5.92
C ALA A 818 -1.64 -20.48 6.27
N TYR A 819 -1.96 -20.36 7.56
CA TYR A 819 -3.25 -19.82 8.00
C TYR A 819 -3.37 -18.35 7.66
N ILE A 820 -2.35 -17.55 7.99
CA ILE A 820 -2.39 -16.09 7.76
C ILE A 820 -2.50 -15.79 6.26
N PHE A 821 -1.72 -16.49 5.44
CA PHE A 821 -1.77 -16.39 3.98
C PHE A 821 -3.15 -16.76 3.44
N THR A 822 -3.79 -17.80 3.95
CA THR A 822 -5.12 -18.22 3.46
C THR A 822 -6.22 -17.25 3.91
N GLN A 823 -6.18 -16.77 5.16
CA GLN A 823 -7.26 -15.99 5.76
C GLN A 823 -7.16 -14.49 5.50
N TYR A 824 -5.95 -13.95 5.37
CA TYR A 824 -5.69 -12.52 5.16
C TYR A 824 -5.05 -12.23 3.78
N GLY A 825 -4.90 -13.29 2.96
CA GLY A 825 -4.29 -13.40 1.62
C GLY A 825 -4.69 -12.38 0.56
N GLY A 826 -5.94 -11.95 0.59
CA GLY A 826 -6.60 -11.34 -0.57
C GLY A 826 -6.26 -9.88 -0.87
N GLY A 827 -5.45 -9.20 -0.05
CA GLY A 827 -5.17 -7.76 -0.21
C GLY A 827 -3.84 -7.44 -0.85
N SER A 828 -3.84 -6.57 -1.87
CA SER A 828 -2.65 -6.15 -2.62
C SER A 828 -1.48 -5.68 -1.74
N PHE A 829 -1.74 -4.96 -0.65
CA PHE A 829 -0.69 -4.37 0.20
C PHE A 829 -0.31 -5.15 1.47
N SER A 830 -1.16 -6.10 1.91
CA SER A 830 -1.11 -6.57 3.30
C SER A 830 0.15 -7.36 3.63
N PHE A 831 0.61 -8.24 2.71
CA PHE A 831 1.77 -9.10 2.97
C PHE A 831 3.11 -8.44 2.72
N SER A 832 3.22 -7.58 1.70
CA SER A 832 4.44 -6.80 1.50
C SER A 832 4.77 -5.97 2.75
N ASN A 833 3.76 -5.28 3.31
CA ASN A 833 3.90 -4.52 4.54
C ASN A 833 4.19 -5.40 5.76
N LEU A 834 3.53 -6.56 5.88
CA LEU A 834 3.75 -7.51 6.98
C LEU A 834 5.21 -7.99 7.00
N ILE A 835 5.71 -8.49 5.88
CA ILE A 835 7.08 -9.02 5.74
C ILE A 835 8.11 -7.92 6.00
N ASN A 836 7.92 -6.75 5.40
CA ASN A 836 8.80 -5.61 5.63
C ASN A 836 8.81 -5.14 7.09
N GLY A 837 7.64 -5.10 7.74
CA GLY A 837 7.49 -4.67 9.12
C GLY A 837 8.14 -5.61 10.13
N ILE A 838 7.90 -6.92 10.02
CA ILE A 838 8.41 -7.90 10.99
C ILE A 838 9.93 -8.15 10.88
N THR A 839 10.51 -7.88 9.71
CA THR A 839 11.95 -8.08 9.44
C THR A 839 12.75 -6.78 9.49
N LYS A 840 12.13 -5.62 9.76
CA LYS A 840 12.78 -4.28 9.72
C LYS A 840 14.05 -4.20 10.58
N ARG A 841 14.10 -4.92 11.71
CA ARG A 841 15.23 -4.95 12.67
C ARG A 841 16.36 -5.92 12.31
N PHE A 842 16.16 -6.81 11.33
CA PHE A 842 17.13 -7.89 11.08
C PHE A 842 18.47 -7.33 10.66
N SER A 843 19.52 -7.77 11.36
CA SER A 843 20.85 -7.20 11.24
C SER A 843 21.94 -8.17 11.68
N THR A 844 21.65 -9.48 11.73
CA THR A 844 22.58 -10.54 12.12
C THR A 844 22.54 -11.72 11.15
N GLU A 845 23.66 -12.44 11.06
CA GLU A 845 23.81 -13.66 10.24
C GLU A 845 22.76 -14.73 10.58
N PHE A 846 22.36 -14.81 11.86
CA PHE A 846 21.35 -15.76 12.31
C PHE A 846 19.96 -15.39 11.79
N GLU A 847 19.57 -14.11 11.89
CA GLU A 847 18.29 -13.62 11.35
C GLU A 847 18.22 -13.76 9.83
N LEU A 848 19.33 -13.50 9.12
CA LEU A 848 19.43 -13.70 7.68
C LEU A 848 19.13 -15.17 7.29
N LYS A 849 19.79 -16.13 7.95
CA LYS A 849 19.55 -17.56 7.72
C LYS A 849 18.12 -17.97 8.04
N GLN A 850 17.52 -17.40 9.08
CA GLN A 850 16.11 -17.66 9.40
C GLN A 850 15.18 -17.13 8.31
N LEU A 851 15.47 -15.97 7.74
CA LEU A 851 14.68 -15.39 6.66
C LEU A 851 14.81 -16.18 5.36
N GLU A 852 16.01 -16.64 5.01
CA GLU A 852 16.26 -17.53 3.87
C GLU A 852 15.53 -18.87 4.04
N GLN A 853 15.63 -19.48 5.24
CA GLN A 853 14.90 -20.71 5.54
C GLN A 853 13.38 -20.51 5.47
N PHE A 854 12.87 -19.38 5.96
CA PHE A 854 11.44 -19.05 5.90
C PHE A 854 10.95 -18.93 4.44
N ARG A 855 11.75 -18.33 3.55
CA ARG A 855 11.48 -18.31 2.11
C ARG A 855 11.36 -19.72 1.55
N ASP A 856 12.33 -20.57 1.86
CA ASP A 856 12.43 -21.91 1.29
C ASP A 856 11.30 -22.83 1.82
N ASP A 857 11.01 -22.75 3.12
CA ASP A 857 9.95 -23.52 3.80
C ASP A 857 8.54 -23.22 3.27
N ASN A 858 8.32 -22.01 2.74
CA ASN A 858 7.01 -21.56 2.27
C ASN A 858 6.93 -21.40 0.75
N SER A 859 7.86 -22.02 0.01
CA SER A 859 7.87 -22.00 -1.46
C SER A 859 6.60 -22.61 -2.09
N GLU A 860 5.98 -23.61 -1.45
CA GLU A 860 4.71 -24.20 -1.91
C GLU A 860 3.48 -23.35 -1.57
N VAL A 861 3.45 -22.74 -0.39
CA VAL A 861 2.35 -21.84 0.04
C VAL A 861 2.41 -20.55 -0.77
N GLY A 862 3.61 -20.06 -1.03
CA GLY A 862 3.89 -18.79 -1.69
C GLY A 862 3.79 -17.59 -0.75
N PHE A 863 3.97 -16.42 -1.35
CA PHE A 863 3.96 -15.13 -0.65
C PHE A 863 2.94 -14.13 -1.19
N GLY A 864 2.22 -14.46 -2.28
CA GLY A 864 1.27 -13.55 -2.92
C GLY A 864 1.94 -12.22 -3.28
N SER A 865 1.32 -11.11 -2.89
CA SER A 865 1.89 -9.77 -3.09
C SER A 865 3.14 -9.49 -2.24
N GLY A 866 3.50 -10.37 -1.31
CA GLY A 866 4.71 -10.27 -0.48
C GLY A 866 5.98 -10.88 -1.12
N THR A 867 5.89 -11.45 -2.32
CA THR A 867 7.02 -12.18 -2.93
C THR A 867 8.25 -11.28 -3.11
N LEU A 868 8.07 -10.08 -3.67
CA LEU A 868 9.15 -9.10 -3.81
C LEU A 868 9.67 -8.61 -2.43
N ALA A 869 8.78 -8.47 -1.45
CA ALA A 869 9.14 -8.00 -0.11
C ALA A 869 10.07 -8.97 0.64
N ILE A 870 9.99 -10.28 0.38
CA ILE A 870 10.95 -11.26 0.92
C ILE A 870 12.36 -10.97 0.39
N GLN A 871 12.50 -10.75 -0.92
CA GLN A 871 13.79 -10.45 -1.53
C GLN A 871 14.36 -9.12 -1.02
N GLN A 872 13.53 -8.07 -0.96
CA GLN A 872 13.89 -6.78 -0.37
C GLN A 872 14.34 -6.91 1.09
N SER A 873 13.69 -7.78 1.87
CA SER A 873 14.02 -8.01 3.28
C SER A 873 15.36 -8.74 3.46
N ILE A 874 15.70 -9.67 2.56
CA ILE A 874 17.00 -10.36 2.53
C ILE A 874 18.11 -9.37 2.18
N GLU A 875 17.93 -8.54 1.14
CA GLU A 875 18.90 -7.51 0.76
C GLU A 875 19.10 -6.50 1.90
N ARG A 876 18.01 -5.99 2.48
CA ARG A 876 18.05 -5.07 3.63
C ARG A 876 18.80 -5.66 4.82
N THR A 877 18.58 -6.94 5.15
CA THR A 877 19.26 -7.60 6.27
C THR A 877 20.77 -7.65 6.05
N ASN A 878 21.21 -7.98 4.83
CA ASN A 878 22.62 -7.94 4.45
C ASN A 878 23.22 -6.53 4.57
N ALA A 879 22.52 -5.51 4.05
CA ALA A 879 22.94 -4.13 4.15
C ALA A 879 23.07 -3.67 5.62
N ASN A 880 22.12 -4.05 6.48
CA ASN A 880 22.13 -3.75 7.91
C ASN A 880 23.35 -4.36 8.64
N MET A 881 23.67 -5.62 8.34
CA MET A 881 24.84 -6.29 8.91
C MET A 881 26.14 -5.58 8.54
N LYS A 882 26.32 -5.23 7.26
CA LYS A 882 27.48 -4.49 6.78
C LYS A 882 27.58 -3.11 7.44
N TRP A 883 26.46 -2.41 7.53
CA TRP A 883 26.40 -1.08 8.14
C TRP A 883 26.81 -1.11 9.61
N LEU A 884 26.29 -2.06 10.40
CA LEU A 884 26.65 -2.24 11.80
C LEU A 884 28.14 -2.52 12.00
N ALA A 885 28.72 -3.41 11.19
CA ALA A 885 30.12 -3.77 11.27
C ALA A 885 31.05 -2.56 11.07
N GLN A 886 30.61 -1.59 10.27
CA GLN A 886 31.41 -0.41 9.91
C GLN A 886 31.18 0.79 10.83
N ASN A 887 29.93 1.04 11.23
CA ASN A 887 29.55 2.32 11.86
C ASN A 887 29.41 2.25 13.39
N LYS A 888 29.22 1.05 13.97
CA LYS A 888 28.94 0.90 15.41
C LYS A 888 29.96 1.63 16.30
N ALA A 889 31.26 1.48 16.02
CA ALA A 889 32.33 2.08 16.82
C ALA A 889 32.31 3.62 16.74
N ALA A 890 32.22 4.18 15.53
CA ALA A 890 32.21 5.62 15.31
C ALA A 890 30.97 6.29 15.92
N VAL A 891 29.79 5.67 15.80
CA VAL A 891 28.56 6.18 16.44
C VAL A 891 28.69 6.18 17.95
N MET A 892 29.22 5.09 18.53
CA MET A 892 29.41 4.99 19.97
C MET A 892 30.40 6.05 20.48
N GLU A 893 31.50 6.29 19.78
CA GLU A 893 32.48 7.32 20.14
C GLU A 893 31.89 8.73 20.06
N TRP A 894 31.15 9.02 18.98
CA TRP A 894 30.47 10.31 18.80
C TRP A 894 29.46 10.58 19.93
N LEU A 895 28.61 9.61 20.26
CA LEU A 895 27.62 9.74 21.34
C LEU A 895 28.29 9.96 22.70
N LYS A 896 29.40 9.24 23.00
CA LYS A 896 30.17 9.48 24.23
C LYS A 896 30.71 10.91 24.29
N GLY A 897 31.23 11.42 23.18
CA GLY A 897 31.72 12.80 23.08
C GLY A 897 30.61 13.84 23.22
N ALA A 898 29.39 13.54 22.76
CA ALA A 898 28.25 14.45 22.86
C ALA A 898 27.60 14.49 24.26
N ILE A 899 27.74 13.41 25.04
CA ILE A 899 27.13 13.23 26.37
C ILE A 899 28.07 13.64 27.50
N THR A 900 29.38 13.68 27.25
CA THR A 900 30.37 14.13 28.23
C THR A 900 30.56 15.64 28.09
N PRO A 901 30.23 16.46 29.11
CA PRO A 901 30.23 17.93 29.00
C PRO A 901 31.61 18.55 28.75
#